data_AF-A0A210R0B1-F1
#
_entry.id   AF-A0A210R0B1-F1
#
_cell.length_a   1.000
_cell.length_b   1.000
_cell.length_c   1.000
_cell.angle_alpha   90.00
_cell.angle_beta   90.00
_cell.angle_gamma   90.00
#
_symmetry.space_group_name_H-M   'P 1'
#
loop_
_entity.id
_entity.type
_entity.pdbx_description
1 polymer ?
#
loop_
_entity_poly.entity_id
_entity_poly.type
_entity_poly.pdbx_seq_one_letter_code
_entity_poly.pdbx_strand_id
1 'polypeptide(L)'
;MIGHLKPGTRVVRGPDWNSKKQDSGEGYLGTVIYVPKSEMADKKVTVIWDSGRELRYRSGHDGKYDLRIFDTAQIGIKHEYVSCSECKETPIAGLRWKCSSCPDISLCSPCYMGDKHDIRHGFVRIDVEKATPWAVQKREGSRQEDSRGMFVGTEVMRGPHWKWKNVDGGEGEIGIVTKLKEWNSHSQRGGVSISWKNAKEEHLHRLGGEGCVDVIFNRSKQSKSGGKYYPEHLPLVDVVNKGNYTVALKPSDKVQVCMDVKALRQLQDNPDKHSPWSSEMEQCIKEVGTIVQLLHKGELARVQYVDGQIFDLNRKALTRIHTFSKDDLVEILGDKEKIKVLQAGHGGWNDDMEQVLQKQGRIARIDSDGDVRVKVDERVWIFNPVCIQASSPKGAEASSPPSLMGTTVVMDDDDDSSEEKEMSISGRDVSETIAQLFVDMLKVQPPVQAASANIVQAAAQNDINTIQQVLSQKPDKVNFSQDGKTALHLACYEGHSQVVTLLLKYNANLDLQDGEGDSALHYAAFGKETETMKQLLNAGAKVNIVNKAGHSPLHISIGKACEEAVEILVRHGSDVNIKADDGDTTMHDAVQQRMGQPRIMLAVLRGHDADYTIPNQDGFNVLQWAGLKNSVQAMDVILEMNKNFVNDQTAEGFTVLHIVAANNFVDATNCLVAKPNINVNIDIGDKEKKTPLHCAVNGGHKQVIELLIAAESDVNAQDVFGNTALHLALSKSGPSRECDKIMGAKQDHEVGTQIICLLLESRANIMLKNKDGDTPLDLASDPMVRKFMEKLADKAKHNKFETTKRGINLPSNWDPLTKGQAFTRVPVSVEAGGILKMEYENVSKKFRSTLPQAKIFTIQRVQNMFLWEVYYLKKRQLEGQYGMGGANELELFHGTLPDKIDKICKENLDFRLAGERVGAIFGQGTYFAVEAKYSDLYAQADEKRHKYMVLTRVLAGKSCVGKNQYRRPPPVDQSDPHSRLYDCCVDNVKNPKIFCLFDTNQYYPEYIIEYM
;
A
#
# COMPACT_ATOMS: atom_id res chain seq x y z
N MET A 1 0.32 14.35 7.39
CA MET A 1 0.39 12.99 7.98
C MET A 1 -0.79 12.19 7.43
N ILE A 2 -0.56 10.98 6.92
CA ILE A 2 -1.61 10.12 6.33
C ILE A 2 -2.18 9.20 7.43
N GLY A 3 -3.49 8.92 7.36
CA GLY A 3 -4.27 8.27 8.42
C GLY A 3 -3.66 6.97 8.97
N HIS A 4 -3.78 6.78 10.29
CA HIS A 4 -2.92 5.90 11.10
C HIS A 4 -3.27 4.40 11.03
N LEU A 5 -4.04 3.96 10.03
CA LEU A 5 -4.28 2.54 9.78
C LEU A 5 -3.25 2.02 8.76
N LYS A 6 -2.46 1.03 9.16
CA LYS A 6 -1.42 0.40 8.32
C LYS A 6 -1.57 -1.13 8.35
N PRO A 7 -1.01 -1.86 7.37
CA PRO A 7 -0.69 -3.26 7.55
C PRO A 7 0.06 -3.47 8.87
N GLY A 8 -0.46 -4.34 9.72
CA GLY A 8 0.05 -4.65 11.05
C GLY A 8 -0.92 -4.33 12.19
N THR A 9 -1.88 -3.42 11.99
CA THR A 9 -2.87 -3.07 13.02
C THR A 9 -3.66 -4.30 13.48
N ARG A 10 -3.75 -4.49 14.80
CA ARG A 10 -4.51 -5.59 15.41
C ARG A 10 -5.96 -5.18 15.56
N VAL A 11 -6.89 -6.06 15.20
CA VAL A 11 -8.32 -5.76 15.11
C VAL A 11 -9.21 -6.85 15.70
N VAL A 12 -10.41 -6.45 16.11
CA VAL A 12 -11.55 -7.31 16.47
C VAL A 12 -12.80 -6.86 15.70
N ARG A 13 -13.91 -7.59 15.79
CA ARG A 13 -15.15 -7.23 15.07
C ARG A 13 -15.73 -5.85 15.46
N GLY A 14 -16.25 -5.16 14.47
CA GLY A 14 -16.94 -3.87 14.59
C GLY A 14 -18.45 -3.99 14.82
N PRO A 15 -19.16 -2.86 14.94
CA PRO A 15 -20.60 -2.83 15.20
C PRO A 15 -21.45 -3.41 14.05
N ASP A 16 -21.04 -3.23 12.80
CA ASP A 16 -21.83 -3.64 11.62
C ASP A 16 -21.64 -5.11 11.21
N TRP A 17 -20.95 -5.91 12.03
CA TRP A 17 -20.49 -7.26 11.69
C TRP A 17 -21.65 -8.22 11.38
N ASN A 18 -21.87 -8.48 10.09
CA ASN A 18 -22.84 -9.46 9.58
C ASN A 18 -22.21 -10.83 9.23
N SER A 19 -20.89 -10.95 9.38
CA SER A 19 -20.05 -12.05 8.87
C SER A 19 -20.04 -13.34 9.72
N LYS A 20 -21.14 -13.62 10.44
CA LYS A 20 -21.33 -14.80 11.30
C LYS A 20 -20.12 -15.04 12.24
N LYS A 21 -19.45 -16.20 12.15
CA LYS A 21 -18.23 -16.55 12.91
C LYS A 21 -17.01 -16.69 11.99
N GLN A 22 -16.82 -15.77 11.03
CA GLN A 22 -15.65 -15.76 10.15
C GLN A 22 -14.34 -15.48 10.91
N ASP A 23 -14.41 -14.59 11.90
CA ASP A 23 -13.40 -14.29 12.93
C ASP A 23 -13.11 -15.44 13.92
N SER A 24 -14.03 -16.41 14.02
CA SER A 24 -14.16 -17.50 15.01
C SER A 24 -15.09 -17.19 16.20
N GLY A 25 -15.46 -15.93 16.44
CA GLY A 25 -16.38 -15.50 17.49
C GLY A 25 -16.15 -14.05 17.93
N GLU A 26 -16.99 -13.55 18.83
CA GLU A 26 -16.74 -12.27 19.52
C GLU A 26 -15.37 -12.32 20.23
N GLY A 27 -14.69 -11.17 20.30
CA GLY A 27 -13.40 -11.06 20.98
C GLY A 27 -12.20 -11.72 20.28
N TYR A 28 -12.38 -12.45 19.19
CA TYR A 28 -11.25 -13.02 18.44
C TYR A 28 -10.47 -11.95 17.67
N LEU A 29 -9.15 -11.95 17.80
CA LEU A 29 -8.23 -11.00 17.16
C LEU A 29 -7.83 -11.41 15.74
N GLY A 30 -7.46 -10.41 14.94
CA GLY A 30 -6.77 -10.55 13.66
C GLY A 30 -5.82 -9.41 13.38
N THR A 31 -5.07 -9.53 12.28
CA THR A 31 -4.12 -8.52 11.78
C THR A 31 -4.62 -7.99 10.44
N VAL A 32 -4.69 -6.66 10.29
CA VAL A 32 -4.86 -6.01 8.99
C VAL A 32 -3.59 -6.23 8.17
N ILE A 33 -3.70 -6.85 6.99
CA ILE A 33 -2.54 -7.12 6.10
C ILE A 33 -2.52 -6.22 4.87
N TYR A 34 -3.67 -5.63 4.49
CA TYR A 34 -3.78 -4.72 3.35
C TYR A 34 -4.76 -3.59 3.67
N VAL A 35 -4.33 -2.36 3.38
CA VAL A 35 -5.12 -1.13 3.49
C VAL A 35 -5.13 -0.46 2.10
N PRO A 36 -6.31 -0.15 1.54
CA PRO A 36 -6.40 0.47 0.21
C PRO A 36 -5.82 1.90 0.18
N LYS A 37 -5.15 2.23 -0.93
CA LYS A 37 -4.67 3.59 -1.23
C LYS A 37 -5.85 4.56 -1.36
N SER A 38 -5.64 5.83 -1.02
CA SER A 38 -6.74 6.79 -0.81
C SER A 38 -7.53 7.19 -2.06
N GLU A 39 -6.99 6.92 -3.24
CA GLU A 39 -7.61 7.19 -4.55
C GLU A 39 -8.44 6.01 -5.07
N MET A 40 -8.35 4.83 -4.43
CA MET A 40 -9.08 3.64 -4.86
C MET A 40 -10.52 3.68 -4.33
N ALA A 41 -11.50 3.38 -5.19
CA ALA A 41 -12.91 3.28 -4.80
C ALA A 41 -13.22 2.12 -3.82
N ASP A 42 -12.24 1.23 -3.59
CA ASP A 42 -12.37 0.05 -2.74
C ASP A 42 -12.22 0.38 -1.23
N LYS A 43 -13.36 0.51 -0.53
CA LYS A 43 -13.42 0.86 0.90
C LYS A 43 -13.33 -0.35 1.84
N LYS A 44 -12.53 -1.37 1.47
CA LYS A 44 -12.37 -2.62 2.24
C LYS A 44 -10.92 -2.96 2.56
N VAL A 45 -10.64 -3.28 3.82
CA VAL A 45 -9.35 -3.81 4.26
C VAL A 45 -9.31 -5.34 4.19
N THR A 46 -8.13 -5.93 4.09
CA THR A 46 -7.95 -7.39 4.21
C THR A 46 -7.38 -7.72 5.59
N VAL A 47 -7.99 -8.68 6.29
CA VAL A 47 -7.59 -9.14 7.62
C VAL A 47 -7.29 -10.63 7.57
N ILE A 48 -6.14 -11.01 8.14
CA ILE A 48 -5.86 -12.39 8.54
C ILE A 48 -6.19 -12.51 10.02
N TRP A 49 -7.27 -13.22 10.34
CA TRP A 49 -7.62 -13.56 11.72
C TRP A 49 -6.56 -14.45 12.35
N ASP A 50 -6.40 -14.42 13.68
CA ASP A 50 -5.45 -15.26 14.42
C ASP A 50 -5.73 -16.77 14.25
N SER A 51 -6.91 -17.13 13.73
CA SER A 51 -7.24 -18.49 13.31
C SER A 51 -6.60 -18.89 11.98
N GLY A 52 -5.97 -17.97 11.23
CA GLY A 52 -5.48 -18.20 9.86
C GLY A 52 -6.57 -18.19 8.80
N ARG A 53 -7.54 -17.27 8.90
CA ARG A 53 -8.54 -17.00 7.86
C ARG A 53 -8.32 -15.61 7.29
N GLU A 54 -8.05 -15.53 6.00
CA GLU A 54 -7.89 -14.27 5.28
C GLU A 54 -9.21 -13.88 4.57
N LEU A 55 -9.74 -12.69 4.89
CA LEU A 55 -11.00 -12.19 4.35
C LEU A 55 -11.00 -10.64 4.28
N ARG A 56 -11.91 -10.07 3.48
CA ARG A 56 -12.02 -8.62 3.26
C ARG A 56 -13.28 -8.02 3.88
N TYR A 57 -13.14 -6.89 4.58
CA TYR A 57 -14.15 -6.30 5.48
C TYR A 57 -14.38 -4.81 5.21
N ARG A 58 -15.58 -4.30 5.48
CA ARG A 58 -15.97 -2.89 5.27
C ARG A 58 -15.34 -1.98 6.32
N SER A 59 -14.79 -0.86 5.87
CA SER A 59 -14.13 0.14 6.71
C SER A 59 -14.61 1.56 6.37
N GLY A 60 -15.91 1.81 6.57
CA GLY A 60 -16.59 3.05 6.18
C GLY A 60 -17.36 2.97 4.85
N HIS A 61 -17.49 1.79 4.24
CA HIS A 61 -18.38 1.58 3.10
C HIS A 61 -19.83 1.77 3.54
N ASP A 62 -20.56 2.70 2.91
CA ASP A 62 -21.92 3.15 3.29
C ASP A 62 -22.06 3.55 4.77
N GLY A 63 -20.96 4.02 5.39
CA GLY A 63 -20.92 4.34 6.82
C GLY A 63 -20.90 3.13 7.75
N LYS A 64 -20.62 1.92 7.23
CA LYS A 64 -20.60 0.66 8.00
C LYS A 64 -19.17 0.16 8.26
N TYR A 65 -18.94 -0.31 9.49
CA TYR A 65 -17.63 -0.66 10.04
C TYR A 65 -17.64 -2.10 10.58
N ASP A 66 -17.07 -3.03 9.82
CA ASP A 66 -16.96 -4.44 10.21
C ASP A 66 -15.88 -4.70 11.27
N LEU A 67 -15.04 -3.70 11.60
CA LEU A 67 -13.85 -3.88 12.44
C LEU A 67 -13.61 -2.72 13.42
N ARG A 68 -13.01 -3.06 14.56
CA ARG A 68 -12.45 -2.15 15.57
C ARG A 68 -10.93 -2.37 15.70
N ILE A 69 -10.20 -1.31 15.98
CA ILE A 69 -8.77 -1.34 16.30
C ILE A 69 -8.60 -1.84 17.74
N PHE A 70 -7.85 -2.91 17.94
CA PHE A 70 -7.54 -3.48 19.27
C PHE A 70 -6.19 -3.00 19.79
N ASP A 71 -5.15 -2.98 18.94
CA ASP A 71 -3.82 -2.44 19.27
C ASP A 71 -3.15 -1.88 18.01
N THR A 72 -2.28 -0.88 18.21
CA THR A 72 -1.54 -0.15 17.17
C THR A 72 -0.03 -0.07 17.44
N ALA A 73 0.47 -0.63 18.55
CA ALA A 73 1.91 -0.71 18.81
C ALA A 73 2.66 -1.44 17.68
N GLN A 74 2.02 -2.41 17.04
CA GLN A 74 2.53 -3.23 15.94
C GLN A 74 2.87 -2.43 14.67
N ILE A 75 2.38 -1.19 14.56
CA ILE A 75 2.62 -0.28 13.43
C ILE A 75 3.39 0.98 13.84
N GLY A 76 4.03 0.95 15.01
CA GLY A 76 4.94 1.99 15.51
C GLY A 76 4.26 3.15 16.22
N ILE A 77 2.99 3.01 16.63
CA ILE A 77 2.32 4.06 17.40
C ILE A 77 2.76 3.98 18.88
N LYS A 78 3.30 5.11 19.37
CA LYS A 78 3.66 5.35 20.76
C LYS A 78 3.40 6.82 21.12
N HIS A 79 3.32 7.10 22.42
CA HIS A 79 3.16 8.43 22.99
C HIS A 79 4.43 8.81 23.74
N GLU A 80 5.31 9.57 23.10
CA GLU A 80 6.63 9.89 23.67
C GLU A 80 6.49 10.68 24.98
N TYR A 81 7.44 10.47 25.89
CA TYR A 81 7.50 11.11 27.21
C TYR A 81 6.29 10.83 28.15
N VAL A 82 5.39 9.91 27.79
CA VAL A 82 4.27 9.48 28.64
C VAL A 82 4.51 8.09 29.21
N SER A 83 4.50 7.96 30.53
CA SER A 83 4.52 6.69 31.25
C SER A 83 3.13 6.20 31.63
N CYS A 84 2.93 4.89 31.66
CA CYS A 84 1.74 4.28 32.25
C CYS A 84 1.82 4.35 33.77
N SER A 85 0.88 5.03 34.43
CA SER A 85 0.88 5.25 35.88
C SER A 85 0.84 3.96 36.69
N GLU A 86 0.31 2.87 36.12
CA GLU A 86 0.16 1.55 36.76
C GLU A 86 1.37 0.64 36.47
N CYS A 87 1.54 0.14 35.24
CA CYS A 87 2.62 -0.80 34.89
C CYS A 87 3.99 -0.16 34.57
N LYS A 88 4.08 1.17 34.54
CA LYS A 88 5.29 1.95 34.20
C LYS A 88 5.80 1.81 32.75
N GLU A 89 5.04 1.17 31.86
CA GLU A 89 5.28 1.16 30.39
C GLU A 89 5.53 2.58 29.88
N THR A 90 6.73 2.84 29.37
CA THR A 90 7.20 4.17 28.93
C THR A 90 8.10 4.01 27.71
N PRO A 91 7.84 4.71 26.58
CA PRO A 91 6.60 5.43 26.27
C PRO A 91 5.40 4.48 26.20
N ILE A 92 4.18 4.97 26.47
CA ILE A 92 2.95 4.17 26.25
C ILE A 92 2.83 3.84 24.76
N ALA A 93 2.80 2.55 24.43
CA ALA A 93 2.66 2.08 23.06
C ALA A 93 1.23 1.65 22.73
N GLY A 94 0.84 1.80 21.47
CA GLY A 94 -0.54 1.68 21.03
C GLY A 94 -1.41 2.83 21.54
N LEU A 95 -2.68 2.55 21.86
CA LEU A 95 -3.62 3.56 22.35
C LEU A 95 -3.32 3.96 23.81
N ARG A 96 -3.29 5.27 24.08
CA ARG A 96 -3.18 5.85 25.43
C ARG A 96 -4.56 6.16 26.02
N TRP A 97 -4.71 5.96 27.32
CA TRP A 97 -5.96 6.20 28.05
C TRP A 97 -5.69 7.15 29.24
N LYS A 98 -5.95 8.44 29.08
CA LYS A 98 -5.79 9.43 30.17
C LYS A 98 -7.06 9.49 31.02
N CYS A 99 -6.93 9.49 32.34
CA CYS A 99 -8.07 9.67 33.25
C CYS A 99 -8.60 11.13 33.14
N SER A 100 -9.92 11.33 33.04
CA SER A 100 -10.51 12.67 33.12
C SER A 100 -10.54 13.19 34.56
N SER A 101 -10.73 12.28 35.52
CA SER A 101 -10.93 12.59 36.94
C SER A 101 -9.62 12.75 37.73
N CYS A 102 -8.47 12.36 37.17
CA CYS A 102 -7.14 12.46 37.81
C CYS A 102 -6.09 13.02 36.82
N PRO A 103 -5.50 14.21 37.07
CA PRO A 103 -4.68 14.92 36.07
C PRO A 103 -3.49 14.16 35.49
N ASP A 104 -2.79 13.38 36.33
CA ASP A 104 -1.50 12.76 36.01
C ASP A 104 -1.61 11.26 35.72
N ILE A 105 -2.83 10.72 35.67
CA ILE A 105 -3.07 9.30 35.41
C ILE A 105 -3.23 9.05 33.90
N SER A 106 -2.28 8.32 33.33
CA SER A 106 -2.34 7.78 31.96
C SER A 106 -2.09 6.28 32.00
N LEU A 107 -2.92 5.50 31.30
CA LEU A 107 -2.80 4.05 31.20
C LEU A 107 -2.46 3.63 29.77
N CYS A 108 -1.66 2.58 29.63
CA CYS A 108 -1.57 1.82 28.39
C CYS A 108 -2.82 0.94 28.21
N SER A 109 -3.03 0.45 26.99
CA SER A 109 -4.21 -0.39 26.69
C SER A 109 -4.34 -1.64 27.57
N PRO A 110 -3.27 -2.43 27.87
CA PRO A 110 -3.35 -3.53 28.82
C PRO A 110 -3.81 -3.14 30.23
N CYS A 111 -3.37 -1.99 30.77
CA CYS A 111 -3.80 -1.53 32.09
C CYS A 111 -5.23 -0.98 32.09
N TYR A 112 -5.63 -0.28 31.02
CA TYR A 112 -7.00 0.23 30.91
C TYR A 112 -8.03 -0.91 30.81
N MET A 113 -7.76 -1.91 29.98
CA MET A 113 -8.63 -3.07 29.77
C MET A 113 -8.59 -4.07 30.95
N GLY A 114 -7.45 -4.16 31.63
CA GLY A 114 -7.26 -4.98 32.83
C GLY A 114 -7.73 -4.35 34.15
N ASP A 115 -8.70 -3.42 34.10
CA ASP A 115 -9.35 -2.76 35.25
C ASP A 115 -8.39 -2.15 36.29
N LYS A 116 -7.23 -1.64 35.85
CA LYS A 116 -6.30 -0.86 36.70
C LYS A 116 -6.75 0.59 36.81
N HIS A 117 -6.42 1.28 37.91
CA HIS A 117 -7.07 2.53 38.36
C HIS A 117 -8.60 2.38 38.57
N ASP A 118 -9.26 3.34 39.21
CA ASP A 118 -10.71 3.26 39.49
C ASP A 118 -11.53 3.13 38.18
N ILE A 119 -12.42 2.14 38.13
CA ILE A 119 -13.31 1.87 36.98
C ILE A 119 -14.46 2.88 36.87
N ARG A 120 -14.74 3.61 37.95
CA ARG A 120 -15.79 4.63 38.07
C ARG A 120 -15.31 6.02 37.63
N HIS A 121 -14.01 6.19 37.35
CA HIS A 121 -13.47 7.42 36.78
C HIS A 121 -13.73 7.48 35.26
N GLY A 122 -13.90 8.69 34.75
CA GLY A 122 -13.97 8.93 33.31
C GLY A 122 -12.58 8.83 32.67
N PHE A 123 -12.53 8.51 31.38
CA PHE A 123 -11.29 8.43 30.62
C PHE A 123 -11.43 9.06 29.24
N VAL A 124 -10.32 9.57 28.71
CA VAL A 124 -10.16 9.97 27.32
C VAL A 124 -9.11 9.08 26.65
N ARG A 125 -9.50 8.44 25.55
CA ARG A 125 -8.63 7.66 24.67
C ARG A 125 -7.89 8.60 23.73
N ILE A 126 -6.61 8.35 23.46
CA ILE A 126 -5.79 9.16 22.57
C ILE A 126 -5.08 8.18 21.62
N ASP A 127 -5.39 8.28 20.31
CA ASP A 127 -5.06 7.25 19.33
C ASP A 127 -3.67 7.42 18.69
N VAL A 128 -3.14 8.64 18.73
CA VAL A 128 -1.74 9.03 18.49
C VAL A 128 -1.42 10.29 19.29
N GLU A 129 -0.13 10.59 19.51
CA GLU A 129 0.32 11.72 20.33
C GLU A 129 -0.33 13.09 19.98
N LYS A 130 -0.60 13.34 18.70
CA LYS A 130 -1.21 14.60 18.21
C LYS A 130 -2.72 14.47 17.87
N ALA A 131 -3.39 13.40 18.30
CA ALA A 131 -4.83 13.24 18.12
C ALA A 131 -5.63 14.08 19.13
N THR A 132 -6.86 14.48 18.74
CA THR A 132 -7.82 14.99 19.72
C THR A 132 -8.23 13.84 20.67
N PRO A 133 -8.16 14.02 22.00
CA PRO A 133 -8.63 13.02 22.95
C PRO A 133 -10.13 12.73 22.80
N TRP A 134 -10.49 11.45 22.85
CA TRP A 134 -11.84 10.94 22.66
C TRP A 134 -12.41 10.45 23.99
N ALA A 135 -13.48 11.09 24.50
CA ALA A 135 -14.14 10.63 25.72
C ALA A 135 -14.74 9.24 25.53
N VAL A 136 -14.48 8.33 26.47
CA VAL A 136 -15.07 6.98 26.50
C VAL A 136 -15.96 6.81 27.72
N GLN A 137 -16.91 5.88 27.64
CA GLN A 137 -17.78 5.55 28.76
C GLN A 137 -16.98 5.04 29.96
N LYS A 138 -17.51 5.26 31.17
CA LYS A 138 -16.92 4.72 32.41
C LYS A 138 -16.85 3.18 32.32
N ARG A 139 -15.78 2.60 32.84
CA ARG A 139 -15.56 1.15 32.84
C ARG A 139 -16.58 0.41 33.72
N GLU A 140 -16.99 1.05 34.81
CA GLU A 140 -18.20 0.70 35.57
C GLU A 140 -19.43 0.70 34.65
N GLY A 141 -20.11 -0.45 34.55
CA GLY A 141 -21.33 -0.62 33.75
C GLY A 141 -21.12 -0.76 32.24
N SER A 142 -19.91 -0.51 31.71
CA SER A 142 -19.60 -0.79 30.30
C SER A 142 -19.50 -2.30 30.04
N ARG A 143 -19.91 -2.71 28.83
CA ARG A 143 -19.80 -4.09 28.36
C ARG A 143 -18.34 -4.53 28.29
N GLN A 144 -18.04 -5.69 28.86
CA GLN A 144 -16.75 -6.37 28.75
C GLN A 144 -16.89 -7.64 27.90
N GLU A 145 -15.90 -7.93 27.07
CA GLU A 145 -15.79 -9.18 26.31
C GLU A 145 -14.41 -9.82 26.53
N ASP A 146 -14.32 -11.14 26.37
CA ASP A 146 -13.06 -11.91 26.45
C ASP A 146 -12.23 -11.69 25.17
N SER A 147 -11.03 -11.11 25.26
CA SER A 147 -10.12 -11.04 24.10
C SER A 147 -9.50 -12.41 23.83
N ARG A 148 -9.45 -12.88 22.58
CA ARG A 148 -9.02 -14.26 22.22
C ARG A 148 -8.12 -14.28 20.98
N GLY A 149 -6.98 -14.94 21.06
CA GLY A 149 -5.99 -14.91 19.97
C GLY A 149 -4.60 -15.31 20.43
N MET A 150 -3.58 -14.67 19.87
CA MET A 150 -2.16 -14.90 20.19
C MET A 150 -1.75 -14.37 21.57
N PHE A 151 -2.26 -15.00 22.64
CA PHE A 151 -1.91 -14.69 24.02
C PHE A 151 -1.09 -15.80 24.68
N VAL A 152 -0.36 -15.47 25.74
CA VAL A 152 0.51 -16.41 26.48
C VAL A 152 -0.24 -17.69 26.87
N GLY A 153 0.40 -18.85 26.67
CA GLY A 153 -0.20 -20.16 26.86
C GLY A 153 -1.12 -20.63 25.72
N THR A 154 -1.23 -19.86 24.62
CA THR A 154 -1.98 -20.31 23.42
C THR A 154 -1.14 -21.28 22.61
N GLU A 155 -1.75 -22.41 22.26
CA GLU A 155 -1.19 -23.39 21.33
C GLU A 155 -1.28 -22.87 19.89
N VAL A 156 -0.12 -22.73 19.25
CA VAL A 156 0.10 -22.05 17.97
C VAL A 156 0.85 -22.93 16.98
N MET A 157 0.60 -22.69 15.70
CA MET A 157 1.18 -23.39 14.57
C MET A 157 1.56 -22.37 13.49
N ARG A 158 2.39 -22.76 12.51
CA ARG A 158 2.77 -21.87 11.41
C ARG A 158 1.56 -21.29 10.65
N GLY A 159 1.65 -20.01 10.36
CA GLY A 159 0.67 -19.18 9.69
C GLY A 159 1.07 -18.82 8.25
N PRO A 160 0.24 -18.01 7.56
CA PRO A 160 0.36 -17.79 6.11
C PRO A 160 1.62 -17.03 5.67
N HIS A 161 2.27 -16.25 6.53
CA HIS A 161 3.48 -15.49 6.18
C HIS A 161 4.78 -16.12 6.71
N TRP A 162 4.74 -17.37 7.19
CA TRP A 162 5.87 -18.08 7.81
C TRP A 162 7.09 -18.24 6.87
N LYS A 163 8.18 -17.52 7.18
CA LYS A 163 9.47 -17.58 6.46
C LYS A 163 10.59 -18.38 7.18
N TRP A 164 10.30 -18.93 8.36
CA TRP A 164 11.32 -19.34 9.35
C TRP A 164 11.86 -20.78 9.24
N LYS A 165 11.91 -21.37 8.03
CA LYS A 165 12.30 -22.80 7.85
C LYS A 165 11.54 -23.71 8.84
N ASN A 166 12.11 -24.83 9.32
CA ASN A 166 11.49 -25.69 10.35
C ASN A 166 11.92 -25.30 11.79
N VAL A 167 11.99 -24.00 12.09
CA VAL A 167 12.24 -23.50 13.47
C VAL A 167 11.11 -23.88 14.45
N ASP A 168 9.93 -24.22 13.92
CA ASP A 168 8.81 -24.82 14.66
C ASP A 168 8.97 -26.33 14.93
N GLY A 169 10.02 -26.98 14.39
CA GLY A 169 10.18 -28.44 14.37
C GLY A 169 9.51 -29.12 13.18
N GLY A 170 8.50 -28.50 12.55
CA GLY A 170 7.81 -29.05 11.37
C GLY A 170 6.43 -28.44 11.13
N GLU A 171 5.78 -28.78 10.01
CA GLU A 171 4.40 -28.34 9.79
C GLU A 171 3.42 -29.11 10.65
N GLY A 172 2.47 -28.40 11.25
CA GLY A 172 1.55 -29.00 12.20
C GLY A 172 2.15 -29.18 13.59
N GLU A 173 3.42 -28.83 13.80
CA GLU A 173 3.91 -28.68 15.17
C GLU A 173 3.15 -27.60 15.91
N ILE A 174 3.10 -27.80 17.23
CA ILE A 174 2.37 -26.93 18.13
C ILE A 174 3.34 -26.35 19.13
N GLY A 175 3.71 -25.10 18.91
CA GLY A 175 4.36 -24.28 19.92
C GLY A 175 3.35 -23.71 20.91
N ILE A 176 3.86 -23.15 21.99
CA ILE A 176 3.10 -22.40 22.98
C ILE A 176 3.65 -20.98 23.00
N VAL A 177 2.78 -19.98 22.86
CA VAL A 177 3.16 -18.57 23.02
C VAL A 177 3.65 -18.35 24.45
N THR A 178 4.90 -17.91 24.60
CA THR A 178 5.53 -17.62 25.89
C THR A 178 5.45 -16.15 26.25
N LYS A 179 5.71 -15.25 25.28
CA LYS A 179 5.72 -13.79 25.48
C LYS A 179 5.40 -13.05 24.18
N LEU A 180 4.62 -11.98 24.24
CA LEU A 180 4.57 -10.98 23.16
C LEU A 180 5.81 -10.08 23.28
N LYS A 181 6.54 -9.90 22.18
CA LYS A 181 7.79 -9.12 22.13
C LYS A 181 7.68 -8.01 21.07
N GLU A 182 8.60 -7.06 21.10
CA GLU A 182 8.87 -6.17 19.98
C GLU A 182 9.45 -6.98 18.81
N TRP A 183 9.13 -6.59 17.57
CA TRP A 183 9.69 -7.22 16.37
C TRP A 183 10.90 -6.46 15.82
N ASN A 184 10.80 -5.13 15.82
CA ASN A 184 11.86 -4.17 15.52
C ASN A 184 11.47 -2.85 16.18
N SER A 185 12.38 -1.86 16.21
CA SER A 185 12.23 -0.54 16.86
C SER A 185 11.02 0.32 16.42
N HIS A 186 10.25 -0.15 15.43
CA HIS A 186 9.05 0.49 14.89
C HIS A 186 7.80 -0.40 15.03
N SER A 187 7.86 -1.47 15.85
CA SER A 187 6.87 -2.55 15.85
C SER A 187 6.77 -3.24 17.23
N GLN A 188 6.47 -2.47 18.27
CA GLN A 188 6.22 -2.99 19.62
C GLN A 188 5.01 -3.92 19.65
N ARG A 189 5.10 -5.01 20.44
CA ARG A 189 4.09 -6.10 20.49
C ARG A 189 3.74 -6.70 19.12
N GLY A 190 4.58 -6.49 18.10
CA GLY A 190 4.43 -7.01 16.73
C GLY A 190 5.17 -8.33 16.48
N GLY A 191 5.86 -8.85 17.50
CA GLY A 191 6.47 -10.17 17.51
C GLY A 191 5.88 -11.05 18.61
N VAL A 192 5.95 -12.36 18.43
CA VAL A 192 5.51 -13.36 19.40
C VAL A 192 6.60 -14.42 19.58
N SER A 193 7.06 -14.54 20.83
CA SER A 193 8.02 -15.54 21.30
C SER A 193 7.26 -16.84 21.54
N ILE A 194 7.78 -17.95 21.00
CA ILE A 194 7.13 -19.26 21.04
C ILE A 194 8.15 -20.32 21.45
N SER A 195 7.80 -21.09 22.47
CA SER A 195 8.48 -22.34 22.79
C SER A 195 7.82 -23.46 21.96
N TRP A 196 8.58 -24.02 21.03
CA TRP A 196 8.15 -25.17 20.22
C TRP A 196 8.55 -26.46 20.94
N LYS A 197 7.68 -27.47 20.97
CA LYS A 197 7.86 -28.68 21.81
C LYS A 197 9.18 -29.43 21.59
N ASN A 198 9.71 -29.34 20.38
CA ASN A 198 10.93 -30.03 19.94
C ASN A 198 12.15 -29.08 19.87
N ALA A 199 11.98 -27.80 20.20
CA ALA A 199 13.06 -26.81 20.26
C ALA A 199 13.60 -26.68 21.70
N LYS A 200 14.90 -26.41 21.84
CA LYS A 200 15.54 -26.14 23.14
C LYS A 200 15.43 -24.67 23.57
N GLU A 201 15.04 -23.80 22.65
CA GLU A 201 15.09 -22.35 22.77
C GLU A 201 13.74 -21.74 22.34
N GLU A 202 13.47 -20.50 22.77
CA GLU A 202 12.31 -19.75 22.27
C GLU A 202 12.64 -19.06 20.95
N HIS A 203 11.68 -19.04 20.02
CA HIS A 203 11.85 -18.41 18.73
C HIS A 203 10.81 -17.31 18.47
N LEU A 204 11.26 -16.20 17.90
CA LEU A 204 10.47 -14.99 17.68
C LEU A 204 9.91 -14.96 16.26
N HIS A 205 8.60 -14.74 16.13
CA HIS A 205 7.89 -14.73 14.85
C HIS A 205 6.97 -13.51 14.72
N ARG A 206 6.68 -13.02 13.50
CA ARG A 206 5.89 -11.80 13.30
C ARG A 206 4.40 -12.03 13.52
N LEU A 207 3.78 -11.09 14.23
CA LEU A 207 2.34 -10.95 14.39
C LEU A 207 1.96 -9.47 14.38
N GLY A 208 1.69 -8.94 13.20
CA GLY A 208 1.49 -7.51 12.96
C GLY A 208 2.77 -6.78 12.58
N GLY A 209 3.94 -7.20 13.08
CA GLY A 209 5.23 -6.69 12.59
C GLY A 209 5.40 -6.89 11.09
N GLU A 210 5.81 -5.82 10.38
CA GLU A 210 5.88 -5.77 8.92
C GLU A 210 4.53 -6.07 8.21
N GLY A 211 3.39 -5.93 8.89
CA GLY A 211 2.09 -6.37 8.40
C GLY A 211 1.92 -7.88 8.28
N CYS A 212 2.88 -8.67 8.79
CA CYS A 212 2.93 -10.11 8.60
C CYS A 212 2.22 -10.90 9.70
N VAL A 213 1.92 -12.17 9.40
CA VAL A 213 1.22 -13.11 10.29
C VAL A 213 1.87 -14.47 10.09
N ASP A 214 2.96 -14.68 10.82
CA ASP A 214 3.80 -15.87 10.67
C ASP A 214 3.20 -17.06 11.41
N VAL A 215 2.31 -16.85 12.38
CA VAL A 215 1.72 -17.90 13.24
C VAL A 215 0.23 -17.67 13.48
N ILE A 216 -0.48 -18.76 13.78
CA ILE A 216 -1.94 -18.82 13.98
C ILE A 216 -2.27 -19.81 15.11
N PHE A 217 -3.41 -19.68 15.78
CA PHE A 217 -3.79 -20.63 16.85
C PHE A 217 -4.28 -21.95 16.25
N ASN A 218 -3.95 -23.04 16.93
CA ASN A 218 -4.49 -24.35 16.61
C ASN A 218 -6.00 -24.38 16.87
N ARG A 219 -6.81 -24.20 15.83
CA ARG A 219 -8.29 -24.16 15.88
C ARG A 219 -8.95 -25.36 16.57
N SER A 220 -8.23 -26.47 16.71
CA SER A 220 -8.69 -27.70 17.41
C SER A 220 -8.79 -27.51 18.92
N LYS A 221 -8.16 -26.45 19.46
CA LYS A 221 -8.24 -26.00 20.85
C LYS A 221 -8.71 -24.54 20.86
N GLN A 222 -9.34 -24.11 21.96
CA GLN A 222 -9.63 -22.69 22.13
C GLN A 222 -8.33 -21.93 22.42
N SER A 223 -8.10 -20.81 21.75
CA SER A 223 -7.05 -19.86 22.13
C SER A 223 -7.27 -19.38 23.55
N LYS A 224 -6.20 -19.01 24.27
CA LYS A 224 -6.35 -18.43 25.62
C LYS A 224 -7.06 -17.08 25.54
N SER A 225 -7.70 -16.70 26.65
CA SER A 225 -8.14 -15.32 26.85
C SER A 225 -6.91 -14.44 27.12
N GLY A 226 -6.83 -13.29 26.48
CA GLY A 226 -5.86 -12.23 26.79
C GLY A 226 -6.27 -11.37 27.99
N GLY A 227 -7.35 -11.75 28.67
CA GLY A 227 -8.09 -10.89 29.57
C GLY A 227 -9.27 -10.22 28.87
N LYS A 228 -10.06 -9.50 29.66
CA LYS A 228 -11.20 -8.76 29.16
C LYS A 228 -10.78 -7.49 28.43
N TYR A 229 -11.66 -6.99 27.57
CA TYR A 229 -11.58 -5.67 26.94
C TYR A 229 -12.96 -5.04 26.80
N TYR A 230 -13.01 -3.75 26.50
CA TYR A 230 -14.23 -2.96 26.30
C TYR A 230 -14.44 -2.67 24.81
N PRO A 231 -15.28 -3.43 24.07
CA PRO A 231 -15.41 -3.28 22.62
C PRO A 231 -15.89 -1.88 22.20
N GLU A 232 -16.82 -1.30 22.95
CA GLU A 232 -17.43 0.00 22.68
C GLU A 232 -16.47 1.17 22.92
N HIS A 233 -15.34 0.94 23.60
CA HIS A 233 -14.32 1.97 23.86
C HIS A 233 -13.23 2.02 22.77
N LEU A 234 -13.12 0.99 21.94
CA LEU A 234 -12.10 0.88 20.88
C LEU A 234 -12.38 1.78 19.67
N PRO A 235 -11.35 2.26 18.94
CA PRO A 235 -11.54 2.96 17.66
C PRO A 235 -12.17 2.07 16.59
N LEU A 236 -12.91 2.66 15.65
CA LEU A 236 -13.38 1.98 14.45
C LEU A 236 -12.29 1.97 13.36
N VAL A 237 -12.29 0.94 12.51
CA VAL A 237 -11.40 0.87 11.33
C VAL A 237 -12.05 1.62 10.16
N ASP A 238 -11.65 2.87 9.96
CA ASP A 238 -12.10 3.75 8.89
C ASP A 238 -10.98 3.99 7.86
N VAL A 239 -11.25 3.76 6.56
CA VAL A 239 -10.34 4.09 5.45
C VAL A 239 -10.84 5.21 4.54
N VAL A 240 -11.99 5.79 4.87
CA VAL A 240 -12.64 6.88 4.13
C VAL A 240 -12.26 8.23 4.73
N ASN A 241 -12.38 8.40 6.05
CA ASN A 241 -12.19 9.69 6.74
C ASN A 241 -10.74 9.89 7.24
N LYS A 242 -9.74 9.73 6.36
CA LYS A 242 -8.30 9.78 6.68
C LYS A 242 -7.77 11.20 7.01
N GLY A 243 -8.26 11.81 8.08
CA GLY A 243 -7.78 13.11 8.59
C GLY A 243 -8.50 13.64 9.83
N ASN A 244 -9.75 13.23 10.05
CA ASN A 244 -10.49 13.52 11.27
C ASN A 244 -11.03 12.21 11.85
N TYR A 245 -10.62 11.85 13.07
CA TYR A 245 -11.19 10.70 13.80
C TYR A 245 -12.65 10.90 14.24
N THR A 246 -13.28 12.02 13.87
CA THR A 246 -14.73 12.04 13.79
C THR A 246 -15.17 11.19 12.60
N VAL A 247 -15.77 10.02 12.87
CA VAL A 247 -16.96 9.67 12.09
C VAL A 247 -17.85 10.91 12.20
N ALA A 248 -18.13 11.57 11.07
CA ALA A 248 -18.71 12.91 11.09
C ALA A 248 -20.05 12.90 11.84
N LEU A 249 -20.09 13.51 13.03
CA LEU A 249 -21.34 13.64 13.79
C LEU A 249 -22.26 14.50 12.93
N LYS A 250 -23.38 13.90 12.53
CA LYS A 250 -24.36 14.46 11.59
C LYS A 250 -25.70 14.67 12.31
N PRO A 251 -26.62 15.46 11.73
CA PRO A 251 -28.04 15.38 12.10
C PRO A 251 -28.53 13.93 12.16
N SER A 252 -29.51 13.68 13.04
CA SER A 252 -30.09 12.37 13.35
C SER A 252 -29.17 11.37 14.10
N ASP A 253 -27.91 11.69 14.39
CA ASP A 253 -27.07 10.84 15.25
C ASP A 253 -27.53 10.89 16.72
N LYS A 254 -27.72 9.73 17.34
CA LYS A 254 -27.95 9.60 18.79
C LYS A 254 -26.60 9.73 19.51
N VAL A 255 -26.55 10.59 20.51
CA VAL A 255 -25.32 10.95 21.24
C VAL A 255 -25.54 10.97 22.76
N GLN A 256 -24.47 10.78 23.50
CA GLN A 256 -24.45 10.83 24.96
C GLN A 256 -23.21 11.59 25.42
N VAL A 257 -23.34 12.41 26.47
CA VAL A 257 -22.16 12.98 27.15
C VAL A 257 -21.68 11.99 28.21
N CYS A 258 -20.47 11.46 28.02
CA CYS A 258 -19.90 10.40 28.87
C CYS A 258 -18.89 10.91 29.93
N MET A 259 -18.55 12.20 29.89
CA MET A 259 -17.61 12.83 30.82
C MET A 259 -18.32 13.40 32.06
N ASP A 260 -17.57 13.68 33.13
CA ASP A 260 -18.09 14.29 34.35
C ASP A 260 -18.36 15.80 34.20
N VAL A 261 -19.17 16.37 35.10
CA VAL A 261 -19.57 17.80 35.10
C VAL A 261 -18.37 18.73 35.00
N LYS A 262 -17.29 18.44 35.73
CA LYS A 262 -16.10 19.29 35.79
C LYS A 262 -15.34 19.27 34.46
N ALA A 263 -15.18 18.09 33.85
CA ALA A 263 -14.58 17.94 32.53
C ALA A 263 -15.44 18.58 31.43
N LEU A 264 -16.76 18.37 31.46
CA LEU A 264 -17.69 18.99 30.50
C LEU A 264 -17.64 20.51 30.58
N ARG A 265 -17.71 21.06 31.80
CA ARG A 265 -17.60 22.49 32.05
C ARG A 265 -16.26 23.05 31.56
N GLN A 266 -15.12 22.41 31.86
CA GLN A 266 -13.81 22.85 31.35
C GLN A 266 -13.67 22.78 29.81
N LEU A 267 -14.45 21.92 29.15
CA LEU A 267 -14.49 21.81 27.69
C LEU A 267 -15.41 22.87 27.05
N GLN A 268 -16.30 23.47 27.84
CA GLN A 268 -17.31 24.45 27.42
C GLN A 268 -16.91 25.90 27.82
N ASP A 269 -16.28 26.07 28.99
CA ASP A 269 -15.67 27.32 29.48
C ASP A 269 -14.38 27.65 28.71
N ASN A 270 -14.50 27.96 27.41
CA ASN A 270 -13.43 28.50 26.57
C ASN A 270 -13.81 29.93 26.14
N PRO A 271 -13.01 30.97 26.50
CA PRO A 271 -13.40 32.38 26.33
C PRO A 271 -13.64 32.81 24.88
N ASP A 272 -13.09 32.09 23.89
CA ASP A 272 -13.19 32.45 22.48
C ASP A 272 -14.48 31.94 21.77
N LYS A 273 -15.42 31.26 22.47
CA LYS A 273 -16.53 30.53 21.81
C LYS A 273 -17.93 30.75 22.42
N HIS A 274 -18.91 30.96 21.52
CA HIS A 274 -20.26 31.45 21.82
C HIS A 274 -21.26 30.41 22.39
N SER A 275 -20.85 29.56 23.36
CA SER A 275 -21.79 28.68 24.07
C SER A 275 -21.33 28.45 25.52
N PRO A 276 -21.67 29.36 26.46
CA PRO A 276 -21.22 29.26 27.84
C PRO A 276 -21.89 28.12 28.62
N TRP A 277 -21.23 27.68 29.69
CA TRP A 277 -21.77 26.69 30.63
C TRP A 277 -23.05 27.18 31.34
N SER A 278 -24.04 26.29 31.51
CA SER A 278 -25.22 26.51 32.35
C SER A 278 -25.46 25.34 33.31
N SER A 279 -26.12 25.59 34.44
CA SER A 279 -26.41 24.58 35.47
C SER A 279 -27.29 23.42 34.96
N GLU A 280 -28.12 23.70 33.96
CA GLU A 280 -29.08 22.77 33.38
C GLU A 280 -28.37 21.73 32.50
N MET A 281 -27.18 22.06 31.96
CA MET A 281 -26.34 21.13 31.21
C MET A 281 -25.86 19.94 32.03
N GLU A 282 -25.91 19.98 33.37
CA GLU A 282 -25.61 18.79 34.18
C GLU A 282 -26.60 17.63 33.91
N GLN A 283 -27.82 17.94 33.49
CA GLN A 283 -28.86 16.96 33.14
C GLN A 283 -28.56 16.25 31.80
N CYS A 284 -27.72 16.83 30.93
CA CYS A 284 -27.39 16.25 29.63
C CYS A 284 -26.37 15.09 29.71
N ILE A 285 -25.77 14.88 30.90
CA ILE A 285 -24.74 13.89 31.18
C ILE A 285 -25.37 12.52 31.41
N LYS A 286 -24.84 11.49 30.72
CA LYS A 286 -25.41 10.13 30.58
C LYS A 286 -26.76 10.03 29.86
N GLU A 287 -27.52 11.11 29.71
CA GLU A 287 -28.75 11.08 28.90
C GLU A 287 -28.46 10.96 27.40
N VAL A 288 -29.37 10.31 26.67
CA VAL A 288 -29.24 10.08 25.22
C VAL A 288 -29.98 11.17 24.44
N GLY A 289 -29.23 12.18 24.03
CA GLY A 289 -29.69 13.22 23.12
C GLY A 289 -29.61 12.80 21.65
N THR A 290 -30.14 13.64 20.77
CA THR A 290 -30.06 13.46 19.32
C THR A 290 -29.56 14.75 18.68
N ILE A 291 -28.57 14.68 17.78
CA ILE A 291 -28.09 15.88 17.07
C ILE A 291 -29.17 16.34 16.10
N VAL A 292 -29.62 17.58 16.28
CA VAL A 292 -30.52 18.27 15.35
C VAL A 292 -29.70 19.06 14.34
N GLN A 293 -28.68 19.79 14.78
CA GLN A 293 -27.91 20.69 13.92
C GLN A 293 -26.42 20.74 14.29
N LEU A 294 -25.57 21.00 13.31
CA LEU A 294 -24.16 21.36 13.50
C LEU A 294 -24.00 22.87 13.39
N LEU A 295 -23.28 23.46 14.34
CA LEU A 295 -23.07 24.91 14.45
C LEU A 295 -21.58 25.24 14.35
N HIS A 296 -21.25 26.50 14.05
CA HIS A 296 -19.88 27.04 14.02
C HIS A 296 -18.90 26.15 13.24
N LYS A 297 -19.13 25.98 11.93
CA LYS A 297 -18.37 25.08 11.02
C LYS A 297 -18.29 23.62 11.47
N GLY A 298 -19.15 23.19 12.40
CA GLY A 298 -19.21 21.83 12.94
C GLY A 298 -18.38 21.60 14.20
N GLU A 299 -17.93 22.65 14.90
CA GLU A 299 -17.28 22.53 16.22
C GLU A 299 -18.28 22.35 17.38
N LEU A 300 -19.46 22.93 17.25
CA LEU A 300 -20.58 22.82 18.18
C LEU A 300 -21.68 21.96 17.56
N ALA A 301 -22.44 21.23 18.38
CA ALA A 301 -23.60 20.47 17.93
C ALA A 301 -24.78 20.76 18.85
N ARG A 302 -25.92 21.08 18.23
CA ARG A 302 -27.21 21.28 18.88
C ARG A 302 -27.85 19.94 19.13
N VAL A 303 -27.96 19.55 20.41
CA VAL A 303 -28.46 18.25 20.84
C VAL A 303 -29.83 18.44 21.51
N GLN A 304 -30.85 17.75 21.01
CA GLN A 304 -32.20 17.73 21.60
C GLN A 304 -32.42 16.42 22.37
N TYR A 305 -33.03 16.53 23.55
CA TYR A 305 -33.32 15.43 24.47
C TYR A 305 -34.82 15.07 24.47
N VAL A 306 -35.16 13.90 25.02
CA VAL A 306 -36.52 13.32 24.95
C VAL A 306 -37.56 14.10 25.77
N ASP A 307 -37.10 14.89 26.74
CA ASP A 307 -37.90 15.85 27.50
C ASP A 307 -38.15 17.19 26.77
N GLY A 308 -37.50 17.39 25.61
CA GLY A 308 -37.57 18.61 24.81
C GLY A 308 -36.45 19.62 25.08
N GLN A 309 -35.54 19.38 26.04
CA GLN A 309 -34.41 20.28 26.29
C GLN A 309 -33.42 20.27 25.11
N ILE A 310 -32.77 21.41 24.86
CA ILE A 310 -31.82 21.61 23.76
C ILE A 310 -30.55 22.27 24.30
N PHE A 311 -29.40 21.67 24.03
CA PHE A 311 -28.09 22.18 24.44
C PHE A 311 -27.10 22.28 23.27
N ASP A 312 -26.39 23.41 23.15
CA ASP A 312 -25.35 23.63 22.14
C ASP A 312 -23.98 23.20 22.68
N LEU A 313 -23.76 21.88 22.66
CA LEU A 313 -22.62 21.22 23.29
C LEU A 313 -21.40 21.21 22.39
N ASN A 314 -20.21 21.40 22.98
CA ASN A 314 -18.94 21.21 22.28
C ASN A 314 -18.88 19.78 21.72
N ARG A 315 -18.66 19.63 20.41
CA ARG A 315 -18.71 18.32 19.72
C ARG A 315 -17.70 17.31 20.29
N LYS A 316 -16.64 17.76 20.97
CA LYS A 316 -15.67 16.89 21.67
C LYS A 316 -16.23 16.24 22.95
N ALA A 317 -17.39 16.69 23.46
CA ALA A 317 -18.11 16.07 24.57
C ALA A 317 -19.01 14.89 24.16
N LEU A 318 -19.33 14.76 22.86
CA LEU A 318 -20.41 13.91 22.38
C LEU A 318 -19.89 12.55 21.89
N THR A 319 -20.23 11.50 22.63
CA THR A 319 -20.04 10.11 22.20
C THR A 319 -21.22 9.69 21.34
N ARG A 320 -20.96 9.20 20.11
CA ARG A 320 -21.96 8.59 19.23
C ARG A 320 -22.44 7.27 19.83
N ILE A 321 -23.75 7.16 20.11
CA ILE A 321 -24.40 5.94 20.59
C ILE A 321 -24.97 5.12 19.43
N HIS A 322 -25.67 5.79 18.50
CA HIS A 322 -26.27 5.12 17.35
C HIS A 322 -26.40 6.07 16.16
N THR A 323 -26.33 5.51 14.95
CA THR A 323 -26.47 6.24 13.69
C THR A 323 -27.47 5.55 12.81
N PHE A 324 -28.60 6.21 12.63
CA PHE A 324 -29.63 5.76 11.72
C PHE A 324 -29.12 5.77 10.27
N SER A 325 -29.44 4.69 9.56
CA SER A 325 -29.17 4.41 8.16
C SER A 325 -30.47 3.95 7.47
N LYS A 326 -30.43 3.84 6.14
CA LYS A 326 -31.56 3.28 5.38
C LYS A 326 -31.75 1.79 5.71
N ASP A 327 -33.01 1.37 5.76
CA ASP A 327 -33.53 0.03 5.99
C ASP A 327 -33.33 -0.53 7.42
N ASP A 328 -32.80 0.28 8.35
CA ASP A 328 -32.68 -0.03 9.78
C ASP A 328 -34.05 -0.16 10.46
N LEU A 329 -34.15 -1.05 11.46
CA LEU A 329 -35.37 -1.33 12.22
C LEU A 329 -35.45 -0.44 13.47
N VAL A 330 -36.50 0.37 13.55
CA VAL A 330 -36.74 1.32 14.64
C VAL A 330 -38.10 1.09 15.29
N GLU A 331 -38.24 1.49 16.55
CA GLU A 331 -39.48 1.52 17.30
C GLU A 331 -39.84 2.99 17.58
N ILE A 332 -41.11 3.34 17.41
CA ILE A 332 -41.64 4.69 17.63
C ILE A 332 -42.03 4.82 19.11
N LEU A 333 -41.65 5.92 19.76
CA LEU A 333 -41.96 6.14 21.18
C LEU A 333 -43.49 6.13 21.44
N GLY A 334 -43.89 5.81 22.67
CA GLY A 334 -45.31 5.70 23.06
C GLY A 334 -45.96 6.96 23.62
N ASP A 335 -45.20 8.03 23.86
CA ASP A 335 -45.69 9.22 24.56
C ASP A 335 -46.31 10.22 23.58
N LYS A 336 -47.62 10.09 23.37
CA LYS A 336 -48.42 10.90 22.43
C LYS A 336 -48.23 12.41 22.63
N GLU A 337 -48.29 12.90 23.86
CA GLU A 337 -48.25 14.34 24.12
C GLU A 337 -46.82 14.90 23.99
N LYS A 338 -45.77 14.14 24.31
CA LYS A 338 -44.40 14.54 23.95
C LYS A 338 -44.17 14.54 22.44
N ILE A 339 -44.65 13.52 21.71
CA ILE A 339 -44.44 13.41 20.26
C ILE A 339 -45.14 14.53 19.50
N LYS A 340 -46.37 14.92 19.91
CA LYS A 340 -47.05 16.12 19.38
C LYS A 340 -46.17 17.39 19.46
N VAL A 341 -45.49 17.60 20.58
CA VAL A 341 -44.61 18.76 20.78
C VAL A 341 -43.32 18.63 19.96
N LEU A 342 -42.68 17.46 19.96
CA LEU A 342 -41.43 17.20 19.22
C LEU A 342 -41.62 17.19 17.69
N GLN A 343 -42.84 16.94 17.20
CA GLN A 343 -43.21 17.02 15.80
C GLN A 343 -43.47 18.46 15.30
N ALA A 344 -43.55 19.46 16.19
CA ALA A 344 -43.77 20.85 15.79
C ALA A 344 -42.57 21.38 14.98
N GLY A 345 -42.79 21.63 13.69
CA GLY A 345 -41.75 22.01 12.72
C GLY A 345 -41.16 20.82 11.91
N HIS A 346 -41.31 19.59 12.39
CA HIS A 346 -40.74 18.36 11.82
C HIS A 346 -41.80 17.54 11.07
N GLY A 347 -42.45 18.16 10.08
CA GLY A 347 -43.60 17.61 9.35
C GLY A 347 -44.96 17.68 10.08
N GLY A 348 -44.97 18.00 11.38
CA GLY A 348 -46.19 18.18 12.17
C GLY A 348 -46.77 16.87 12.73
N TRP A 349 -47.85 17.00 13.51
CA TRP A 349 -48.63 15.86 14.03
C TRP A 349 -49.94 15.72 13.26
N ASN A 350 -50.27 14.48 12.90
CA ASN A 350 -51.61 14.06 12.45
C ASN A 350 -52.12 13.02 13.47
N ASP A 351 -53.40 13.07 13.84
CA ASP A 351 -53.97 12.10 14.79
C ASP A 351 -53.94 10.65 14.27
N ASP A 352 -53.85 10.40 12.95
CA ASP A 352 -53.55 9.06 12.44
C ASP A 352 -52.20 8.49 12.94
N MET A 353 -51.24 9.33 13.35
CA MET A 353 -49.95 8.91 13.89
C MET A 353 -50.09 8.17 15.23
N GLU A 354 -51.21 8.34 15.93
CA GLU A 354 -51.54 7.54 17.12
C GLU A 354 -51.60 6.03 16.81
N GLN A 355 -51.94 5.66 15.57
CA GLN A 355 -52.03 4.27 15.12
C GLN A 355 -50.65 3.60 14.90
N VAL A 356 -49.54 4.34 15.03
CA VAL A 356 -48.17 3.83 14.83
C VAL A 356 -47.24 4.07 16.02
N LEU A 357 -47.73 4.63 17.13
CA LEU A 357 -46.97 4.68 18.39
C LEU A 357 -46.68 3.25 18.90
N GLN A 358 -45.51 3.03 19.49
CA GLN A 358 -45.01 1.71 19.95
C GLN A 358 -44.92 0.62 18.85
N LYS A 359 -45.11 0.95 17.56
CA LYS A 359 -44.87 0.01 16.47
C LYS A 359 -43.41 0.03 16.01
N GLN A 360 -42.98 -1.11 15.48
CA GLN A 360 -41.75 -1.21 14.71
C GLN A 360 -41.97 -0.74 13.27
N GLY A 361 -40.99 -0.05 12.73
CA GLY A 361 -40.93 0.38 11.33
C GLY A 361 -39.50 0.30 10.77
N ARG A 362 -39.36 0.55 9.47
CA ARG A 362 -38.04 0.61 8.80
C ARG A 362 -37.77 1.98 8.22
N ILE A 363 -36.54 2.47 8.37
CA ILE A 363 -36.15 3.77 7.83
C ILE A 363 -36.09 3.70 6.29
N ALA A 364 -37.06 4.30 5.62
CA ALA A 364 -37.11 4.38 4.16
C ALA A 364 -36.10 5.41 3.61
N ARG A 365 -35.89 6.52 4.35
CA ARG A 365 -34.96 7.61 4.02
C ARG A 365 -34.72 8.48 5.27
N ILE A 366 -33.58 9.19 5.30
CA ILE A 366 -33.33 10.32 6.18
C ILE A 366 -33.14 11.54 5.28
N ASP A 367 -33.75 12.68 5.64
CA ASP A 367 -33.69 13.91 4.85
C ASP A 367 -32.54 14.84 5.30
N SER A 368 -32.32 15.91 4.53
CA SER A 368 -31.14 16.79 4.66
C SER A 368 -31.15 17.71 5.88
N ASP A 369 -32.33 17.93 6.44
CA ASP A 369 -32.63 18.57 7.74
C ASP A 369 -32.39 17.60 8.92
N GLY A 370 -32.41 16.30 8.65
CA GLY A 370 -32.28 15.23 9.62
C GLY A 370 -33.57 14.44 9.88
N ASP A 371 -34.71 14.81 9.29
CA ASP A 371 -35.98 14.12 9.53
C ASP A 371 -35.98 12.68 9.00
N VAL A 372 -36.58 11.76 9.75
CA VAL A 372 -36.52 10.32 9.46
C VAL A 372 -37.85 9.84 8.91
N ARG A 373 -37.83 9.33 7.67
CA ARG A 373 -38.99 8.73 7.02
C ARG A 373 -39.07 7.25 7.38
N VAL A 374 -40.01 6.88 8.24
CA VAL A 374 -40.19 5.50 8.72
C VAL A 374 -41.38 4.85 8.01
N LYS A 375 -41.17 3.70 7.38
CA LYS A 375 -42.23 2.85 6.82
C LYS A 375 -42.81 1.96 7.92
N VAL A 376 -44.11 2.06 8.17
CA VAL A 376 -44.91 1.26 9.12
C VAL A 376 -46.20 0.85 8.42
N ASP A 377 -46.55 -0.44 8.45
CA ASP A 377 -47.79 -0.99 7.89
C ASP A 377 -48.10 -0.46 6.47
N GLU A 378 -47.11 -0.61 5.58
CA GLU A 378 -47.04 -0.08 4.21
C GLU A 378 -47.10 1.44 4.00
N ARG A 379 -47.46 2.25 5.03
CA ARG A 379 -47.42 3.72 4.97
C ARG A 379 -46.05 4.28 5.36
N VAL A 380 -45.69 5.47 4.86
CA VAL A 380 -44.45 6.17 5.21
C VAL A 380 -44.79 7.43 6.01
N TRP A 381 -44.23 7.53 7.21
CA TRP A 381 -44.43 8.60 8.17
C TRP A 381 -43.14 9.42 8.31
N ILE A 382 -43.25 10.71 8.63
CA ILE A 382 -42.10 11.55 8.98
C ILE A 382 -42.04 11.62 10.51
N PHE A 383 -40.86 11.41 11.08
CA PHE A 383 -40.61 11.58 12.51
C PHE A 383 -39.34 12.41 12.74
N ASN A 384 -39.41 13.32 13.71
CA ASN A 384 -38.24 13.88 14.38
C ASN A 384 -37.35 12.72 14.91
N PRO A 385 -36.02 12.72 14.66
CA PRO A 385 -35.07 11.73 15.18
C PRO A 385 -35.20 11.40 16.68
N VAL A 386 -35.65 12.35 17.50
CA VAL A 386 -35.88 12.16 18.95
C VAL A 386 -36.99 11.12 19.21
N CYS A 387 -38.03 11.08 18.37
CA CYS A 387 -39.24 10.26 18.55
C CYS A 387 -39.06 8.75 18.23
N ILE A 388 -37.86 8.32 17.82
CA ILE A 388 -37.56 6.94 17.43
C ILE A 388 -36.33 6.37 18.17
N GLN A 389 -36.37 5.06 18.44
CA GLN A 389 -35.28 4.29 19.04
C GLN A 389 -34.89 3.09 18.17
N ALA A 390 -33.62 2.67 18.22
CA ALA A 390 -33.15 1.48 17.51
C ALA A 390 -33.67 0.21 18.20
N SER A 391 -34.32 -0.69 17.46
CA SER A 391 -34.97 -1.86 18.07
C SER A 391 -34.00 -3.05 18.18
N SER A 392 -33.71 -3.48 19.40
CA SER A 392 -32.88 -4.66 19.67
C SER A 392 -33.71 -5.97 19.67
N PRO A 393 -33.16 -7.10 19.20
CA PRO A 393 -33.86 -8.38 19.23
C PRO A 393 -33.92 -8.92 20.67
N LYS A 394 -35.13 -8.98 21.25
CA LYS A 394 -35.36 -9.56 22.58
C LYS A 394 -35.22 -11.09 22.55
N GLY A 395 -34.37 -11.66 23.42
CA GLY A 395 -34.33 -13.12 23.63
C GLY A 395 -33.17 -13.62 24.52
N ALA A 396 -33.55 -14.32 25.59
CA ALA A 396 -32.71 -15.07 26.56
C ALA A 396 -31.82 -14.26 27.53
N GLU A 397 -32.00 -14.54 28.83
CA GLU A 397 -31.25 -14.00 29.98
C GLU A 397 -30.29 -15.06 30.56
N ALA A 398 -29.23 -14.66 31.28
CA ALA A 398 -28.82 -15.24 32.58
C ALA A 398 -27.48 -14.71 33.15
N SER A 399 -27.57 -14.09 34.35
CA SER A 399 -26.58 -14.05 35.45
C SER A 399 -25.16 -13.43 35.28
N SER A 400 -24.51 -13.18 36.44
CA SER A 400 -23.43 -12.18 36.64
C SER A 400 -22.08 -12.78 37.13
N PRO A 401 -20.94 -12.04 37.08
CA PRO A 401 -19.59 -12.61 37.22
C PRO A 401 -18.78 -12.25 38.50
N PRO A 402 -17.71 -13.01 38.78
CA PRO A 402 -16.45 -12.51 39.40
C PRO A 402 -15.16 -13.13 38.77
N SER A 403 -13.91 -12.70 39.05
CA SER A 403 -13.35 -11.36 39.31
C SER A 403 -11.79 -11.36 39.27
N LEU A 404 -11.18 -10.36 38.62
CA LEU A 404 -9.82 -9.77 38.81
C LEU A 404 -8.48 -10.55 38.65
N MET A 405 -7.44 -9.73 38.34
CA MET A 405 -5.96 -9.92 38.41
C MET A 405 -5.25 -10.82 37.36
N GLY A 406 -4.04 -10.48 36.85
CA GLY A 406 -3.37 -9.16 36.77
C GLY A 406 -1.82 -9.13 36.83
N THR A 407 -1.21 -8.29 35.97
CA THR A 407 0.11 -7.59 36.13
C THR A 407 1.44 -8.38 36.11
N THR A 408 2.28 -8.11 35.07
CA THR A 408 3.71 -7.63 35.07
C THR A 408 4.80 -8.33 35.90
N VAL A 409 6.12 -8.30 35.59
CA VAL A 409 7.01 -7.59 34.61
C VAL A 409 8.07 -8.62 34.09
N VAL A 410 9.25 -8.40 33.47
CA VAL A 410 10.08 -7.27 32.92
C VAL A 410 10.43 -7.61 31.44
N MET A 411 11.27 -6.98 30.58
CA MET A 411 12.58 -6.26 30.61
C MET A 411 13.85 -7.12 30.88
N ASP A 412 14.93 -6.80 30.15
CA ASP A 412 16.33 -7.31 30.11
C ASP A 412 17.20 -6.14 29.57
N ASP A 413 18.53 -6.14 29.75
CA ASP A 413 19.48 -5.09 29.32
C ASP A 413 20.45 -5.55 28.19
N ASP A 414 21.15 -4.58 27.56
CA ASP A 414 22.43 -4.67 26.79
C ASP A 414 22.52 -5.52 25.47
N ASP A 415 23.44 -5.26 24.51
CA ASP A 415 24.08 -4.02 24.01
C ASP A 415 24.77 -4.24 22.62
N ASP A 416 25.12 -3.12 21.95
CA ASP A 416 26.24 -2.83 21.03
C ASP A 416 26.31 -3.22 19.52
N SER A 417 26.86 -2.24 18.77
CA SER A 417 27.59 -2.10 17.47
C SER A 417 27.40 -3.08 16.27
N SER A 418 27.79 -2.73 15.02
CA SER A 418 28.53 -1.55 14.51
C SER A 418 28.02 -1.04 13.14
N GLU A 419 28.50 0.12 12.69
CA GLU A 419 28.10 0.80 11.43
C GLU A 419 28.87 0.36 10.18
N GLU A 420 28.37 0.73 9.00
CA GLU A 420 29.18 1.52 8.03
C GLU A 420 28.27 2.50 7.25
N LYS A 421 28.83 3.58 6.68
CA LYS A 421 28.07 4.73 6.14
C LYS A 421 28.39 5.04 4.67
N GLU A 422 27.36 5.38 3.90
CA GLU A 422 27.47 6.39 2.82
C GLU A 422 26.39 7.47 3.00
N MET A 423 26.74 8.72 2.71
CA MET A 423 25.95 9.89 3.11
C MET A 423 26.05 11.02 2.08
N SER A 424 25.11 11.06 1.14
CA SER A 424 24.89 12.21 0.26
C SER A 424 23.75 13.08 0.79
N ILE A 425 24.12 14.24 1.35
CA ILE A 425 23.19 15.30 1.76
C ILE A 425 23.47 16.50 0.86
N SER A 426 22.65 16.68 -0.18
CA SER A 426 22.54 17.99 -0.85
C SER A 426 22.07 19.02 0.20
N GLY A 427 22.67 20.21 0.19
CA GLY A 427 22.76 21.06 1.38
C GLY A 427 21.43 21.41 2.05
N ARG A 428 21.48 21.60 3.38
CA ARG A 428 20.63 22.65 3.97
C ARG A 428 21.12 23.97 3.40
N ASP A 429 20.20 24.78 2.91
CA ASP A 429 20.57 26.09 2.39
C ASP A 429 21.19 26.94 3.51
N VAL A 430 22.42 27.41 3.26
CA VAL A 430 23.19 28.19 4.22
C VAL A 430 22.55 29.58 4.38
N SER A 431 21.98 30.14 3.31
CA SER A 431 21.24 31.40 3.34
C SER A 431 20.00 31.32 4.25
N GLU A 432 19.19 30.26 4.14
CA GLU A 432 18.03 30.06 5.04
C GLU A 432 18.48 30.00 6.51
N THR A 433 19.56 29.28 6.79
CA THR A 433 20.09 29.14 8.16
C THR A 433 20.59 30.48 8.70
N ILE A 434 21.25 31.27 7.85
CA ILE A 434 21.71 32.65 8.14
C ILE A 434 20.54 33.65 8.25
N ALA A 435 19.42 33.43 7.54
CA ALA A 435 18.19 34.21 7.67
C ALA A 435 17.51 33.93 9.01
N GLN A 436 17.27 32.65 9.34
CA GLN A 436 16.62 32.22 10.58
C GLN A 436 17.38 32.70 11.82
N LEU A 437 18.69 32.45 11.89
CA LEU A 437 19.53 32.89 13.03
C LEU A 437 19.53 34.41 13.22
N PHE A 438 19.48 35.17 12.13
CA PHE A 438 19.41 36.63 12.18
C PHE A 438 18.06 37.14 12.69
N VAL A 439 16.96 36.53 12.25
CA VAL A 439 15.61 36.84 12.74
C VAL A 439 15.46 36.47 14.22
N ASP A 440 15.98 35.31 14.65
CA ASP A 440 15.94 34.89 16.06
C ASP A 440 16.78 35.82 16.96
N MET A 441 17.94 36.28 16.48
CA MET A 441 18.71 37.33 17.15
C MET A 441 17.90 38.63 17.31
N LEU A 442 17.22 39.10 16.27
CA LEU A 442 16.37 40.30 16.30
C LEU A 442 15.11 40.15 17.18
N LYS A 443 14.62 38.93 17.37
CA LYS A 443 13.50 38.61 18.29
C LYS A 443 13.92 38.60 19.77
N VAL A 444 15.20 38.43 20.07
CA VAL A 444 15.73 38.38 21.45
C VAL A 444 16.35 39.72 21.91
N GLN A 445 16.70 40.62 20.98
CA GLN A 445 17.23 41.95 21.33
C GLN A 445 16.16 42.84 22.00
N PRO A 446 16.47 43.50 23.14
CA PRO A 446 15.53 44.42 23.79
C PRO A 446 15.28 45.68 22.95
N PRO A 447 14.10 46.33 23.05
CA PRO A 447 13.76 47.51 22.26
C PRO A 447 14.70 48.69 22.56
N VAL A 448 15.51 49.07 21.57
CA VAL A 448 16.54 50.11 21.72
C VAL A 448 15.91 51.51 21.70
N GLN A 449 16.19 52.31 22.72
CA GLN A 449 15.46 53.56 23.07
C GLN A 449 15.78 54.78 22.18
N ALA A 450 16.16 54.59 20.91
CA ALA A 450 16.47 55.68 19.98
C ALA A 450 15.40 55.80 18.89
N ALA A 451 14.97 57.03 18.54
CA ALA A 451 13.89 57.29 17.57
C ALA A 451 14.22 56.95 16.08
N SER A 452 15.30 56.20 15.86
CA SER A 452 15.57 55.45 14.63
C SER A 452 15.54 53.95 14.93
N ALA A 453 14.53 53.51 15.69
CA ALA A 453 14.34 52.15 16.22
C ALA A 453 14.05 51.15 15.10
N ASN A 454 15.11 50.81 14.37
CA ASN A 454 15.30 49.65 13.51
C ASN A 454 14.04 49.12 12.81
N ILE A 455 13.69 49.74 11.67
CA ILE A 455 12.62 49.30 10.76
C ILE A 455 12.75 47.82 10.35
N VAL A 456 13.98 47.26 10.34
CA VAL A 456 14.25 45.84 10.04
C VAL A 456 13.79 44.94 11.19
N GLN A 457 14.07 45.31 12.44
CA GLN A 457 13.60 44.60 13.63
C GLN A 457 12.07 44.68 13.76
N ALA A 458 11.50 45.88 13.58
CA ALA A 458 10.04 46.09 13.61
C ALA A 458 9.34 45.24 12.53
N ALA A 459 9.93 45.12 11.34
CA ALA A 459 9.41 44.26 10.27
C ALA A 459 9.43 42.77 10.64
N ALA A 460 10.51 42.26 11.24
CA ALA A 460 10.58 40.88 11.72
C ALA A 460 9.55 40.57 12.84
N GLN A 461 9.19 41.57 13.64
CA GLN A 461 8.25 41.47 14.77
C GLN A 461 6.79 41.80 14.41
N ASN A 462 6.48 42.09 13.14
CA ASN A 462 5.17 42.55 12.65
C ASN A 462 4.65 43.86 13.29
N ASP A 463 5.55 44.74 13.75
CA ASP A 463 5.17 46.05 14.31
C ASP A 463 4.91 47.09 13.20
N ILE A 464 3.73 46.96 12.59
CA ILE A 464 3.19 47.88 11.58
C ILE A 464 3.18 49.33 12.09
N ASN A 465 2.94 49.56 13.39
CA ASN A 465 2.82 50.91 13.95
C ASN A 465 4.16 51.62 13.97
N THR A 466 5.21 50.98 14.48
CA THR A 466 6.58 51.55 14.48
C THR A 466 7.08 51.77 13.05
N ILE A 467 6.82 50.85 12.12
CA ILE A 467 7.19 51.01 10.70
C ILE A 467 6.46 52.21 10.09
N GLN A 468 5.15 52.34 10.31
CA GLN A 468 4.35 53.47 9.82
C GLN A 468 4.81 54.80 10.43
N GLN A 469 5.14 54.83 11.72
CA GLN A 469 5.67 56.02 12.40
C GLN A 469 7.02 56.43 11.81
N VAL A 470 7.97 55.50 11.65
CA VAL A 470 9.30 55.78 11.07
C VAL A 470 9.18 56.28 9.64
N LEU A 471 8.40 55.60 8.79
CA LEU A 471 8.26 55.97 7.38
C LEU A 471 7.47 57.27 7.16
N SER A 472 6.49 57.58 8.01
CA SER A 472 5.78 58.88 7.92
C SER A 472 6.68 60.08 8.22
N GLN A 473 7.77 59.89 8.98
CA GLN A 473 8.76 60.93 9.27
C GLN A 473 9.96 60.90 8.32
N LYS A 474 10.36 59.71 7.84
CA LYS A 474 11.57 59.48 7.04
C LYS A 474 11.33 58.42 5.95
N PRO A 475 10.62 58.76 4.85
CA PRO A 475 10.34 57.83 3.75
C PRO A 475 11.61 57.23 3.12
N ASP A 476 12.72 57.96 3.16
CA ASP A 476 14.04 57.52 2.67
C ASP A 476 14.58 56.27 3.36
N LYS A 477 14.05 55.92 4.54
CA LYS A 477 14.47 54.74 5.32
C LYS A 477 13.75 53.44 4.96
N VAL A 478 12.84 53.45 3.98
CA VAL A 478 12.17 52.22 3.49
C VAL A 478 13.15 51.14 3.02
N ASN A 479 14.28 51.55 2.43
CA ASN A 479 15.33 50.68 1.92
C ASN A 479 16.53 50.56 2.87
N PHE A 480 16.36 50.90 4.16
CA PHE A 480 17.41 50.70 5.15
C PHE A 480 17.67 49.21 5.39
N SER A 481 18.96 48.83 5.36
CA SER A 481 19.43 47.46 5.58
C SER A 481 20.29 47.37 6.83
N GLN A 482 20.09 46.33 7.62
CA GLN A 482 21.03 45.90 8.66
C GLN A 482 21.69 44.59 8.20
N ASP A 483 23.02 44.51 8.25
CA ASP A 483 23.79 43.30 7.89
C ASP A 483 23.38 42.73 6.50
N GLY A 484 23.20 43.64 5.54
CA GLY A 484 22.71 43.39 4.17
C GLY A 484 21.20 43.26 4.02
N LYS A 485 20.47 42.99 5.10
CA LYS A 485 19.05 42.59 5.07
C LYS A 485 18.11 43.77 5.31
N THR A 486 17.14 43.94 4.43
CA THR A 486 16.14 45.02 4.47
C THR A 486 14.93 44.64 5.32
N ALA A 487 14.12 45.65 5.69
CA ALA A 487 12.80 45.42 6.29
C ALA A 487 11.89 44.56 5.40
N LEU A 488 12.01 44.70 4.07
CA LEU A 488 11.23 43.92 3.11
C LEU A 488 11.64 42.43 3.11
N HIS A 489 12.93 42.14 3.18
CA HIS A 489 13.45 40.76 3.27
C HIS A 489 12.84 39.99 4.46
N LEU A 490 12.89 40.56 5.66
CA LEU A 490 12.41 39.88 6.87
C LEU A 490 10.88 39.80 6.93
N ALA A 491 10.17 40.81 6.44
CA ALA A 491 8.71 40.77 6.31
C ALA A 491 8.26 39.67 5.34
N CYS A 492 9.01 39.42 4.27
CA CYS A 492 8.73 38.36 3.31
C CYS A 492 9.01 36.95 3.88
N TYR A 493 10.10 36.79 4.64
CA TYR A 493 10.47 35.53 5.32
C TYR A 493 9.42 35.07 6.33
N GLU A 494 9.01 35.99 7.22
CA GLU A 494 8.06 35.70 8.30
C GLU A 494 6.59 35.67 7.82
N GLY A 495 6.31 36.12 6.59
CA GLY A 495 4.95 36.10 6.02
C GLY A 495 4.08 37.34 6.32
N HIS A 496 4.68 38.44 6.80
CA HIS A 496 3.97 39.63 7.28
C HIS A 496 3.42 40.51 6.13
N SER A 497 2.41 39.99 5.42
CA SER A 497 1.80 40.59 4.22
C SER A 497 1.27 42.03 4.40
N GLN A 498 0.88 42.42 5.62
CA GLN A 498 0.49 43.80 5.93
C GLN A 498 1.72 44.74 6.02
N VAL A 499 2.83 44.27 6.59
CA VAL A 499 4.11 45.00 6.58
C VAL A 499 4.65 45.13 5.16
N VAL A 500 4.62 44.04 4.36
CA VAL A 500 5.00 44.08 2.95
C VAL A 500 4.16 45.12 2.20
N THR A 501 2.83 45.09 2.33
CA THR A 501 1.93 46.11 1.73
C THR A 501 2.29 47.55 2.14
N LEU A 502 2.65 47.78 3.42
CA LEU A 502 3.07 49.08 3.92
C LEU A 502 4.42 49.53 3.30
N LEU A 503 5.41 48.64 3.24
CA LEU A 503 6.72 48.93 2.65
C LEU A 503 6.61 49.21 1.15
N LEU A 504 5.81 48.44 0.42
CA LEU A 504 5.51 48.66 -1.00
C LEU A 504 4.87 50.03 -1.24
N LYS A 505 3.95 50.47 -0.37
CA LYS A 505 3.33 51.81 -0.44
C LYS A 505 4.33 52.96 -0.26
N TYR A 506 5.44 52.73 0.45
CA TYR A 506 6.55 53.69 0.56
C TYR A 506 7.65 53.47 -0.50
N ASN A 507 7.36 52.71 -1.57
CA ASN A 507 8.25 52.47 -2.70
C ASN A 507 9.56 51.72 -2.32
N ALA A 508 9.43 50.70 -1.47
CA ALA A 508 10.51 49.74 -1.20
C ALA A 508 11.04 49.10 -2.51
N ASN A 509 12.36 48.93 -2.61
CA ASN A 509 13.00 48.31 -3.76
C ASN A 509 13.00 46.78 -3.60
N LEU A 510 12.28 46.12 -4.52
CA LEU A 510 12.01 44.68 -4.55
C LEU A 510 13.27 43.85 -4.84
N ASP A 511 14.18 44.42 -5.63
CA ASP A 511 15.33 43.74 -6.21
C ASP A 511 16.64 44.01 -5.44
N LEU A 512 16.57 44.63 -4.25
CA LEU A 512 17.74 44.70 -3.37
C LEU A 512 18.12 43.29 -2.92
N GLN A 513 19.38 42.96 -3.11
CA GLN A 513 20.01 41.70 -2.74
C GLN A 513 20.87 41.89 -1.47
N ASP A 514 20.91 40.88 -0.62
CA ASP A 514 21.66 40.92 0.64
C ASP A 514 23.12 40.43 0.50
N GLY A 515 23.73 40.04 1.62
CA GLY A 515 25.09 39.49 1.68
C GLY A 515 25.32 38.26 0.79
N GLU A 516 24.32 37.41 0.57
CA GLU A 516 24.43 36.17 -0.24
C GLU A 516 23.78 36.31 -1.62
N GLY A 517 23.29 37.50 -1.95
CA GLY A 517 22.58 37.76 -3.21
C GLY A 517 21.06 37.53 -3.11
N ASP A 518 20.53 37.21 -1.93
CA ASP A 518 19.11 36.89 -1.79
C ASP A 518 18.26 38.17 -1.78
N SER A 519 17.26 38.20 -2.66
CA SER A 519 16.30 39.31 -2.78
C SER A 519 15.02 39.06 -1.98
N ALA A 520 14.12 40.04 -1.89
CA ALA A 520 12.84 39.87 -1.19
C ALA A 520 12.03 38.65 -1.70
N LEU A 521 12.16 38.32 -2.99
CA LEU A 521 11.49 37.17 -3.60
C LEU A 521 12.15 35.83 -3.24
N HIS A 522 13.47 35.79 -3.00
CA HIS A 522 14.17 34.64 -2.43
C HIS A 522 13.76 34.42 -0.97
N TYR A 523 13.71 35.49 -0.17
CA TYR A 523 13.22 35.46 1.21
C TYR A 523 11.75 35.02 1.30
N ALA A 524 10.90 35.40 0.33
CA ALA A 524 9.52 34.90 0.23
C ALA A 524 9.44 33.40 -0.16
N ALA A 525 10.44 32.86 -0.88
CA ALA A 525 10.53 31.45 -1.23
C ALA A 525 11.07 30.57 -0.08
N PHE A 526 11.92 31.12 0.80
CA PHE A 526 12.27 30.49 2.08
C PHE A 526 11.12 30.57 3.11
N GLY A 527 10.22 31.55 2.97
CA GLY A 527 9.09 31.78 3.87
C GLY A 527 7.99 30.72 3.79
N LYS A 528 7.04 30.80 4.74
CA LYS A 528 5.94 29.82 4.88
C LYS A 528 4.60 30.30 4.28
N GLU A 529 4.46 31.60 4.05
CA GLU A 529 3.21 32.24 3.61
C GLU A 529 3.41 32.86 2.23
N THR A 530 2.74 32.31 1.22
CA THR A 530 2.92 32.69 -0.19
C THR A 530 2.30 34.05 -0.56
N GLU A 531 1.57 34.69 0.36
CA GLU A 531 0.91 35.97 0.11
C GLU A 531 1.92 37.11 -0.10
N THR A 532 3.06 37.07 0.61
CA THR A 532 4.15 38.04 0.40
C THR A 532 4.76 37.90 -1.00
N MET A 533 4.93 36.67 -1.48
CA MET A 533 5.39 36.37 -2.84
C MET A 533 4.43 36.92 -3.90
N LYS A 534 3.11 36.73 -3.73
CA LYS A 534 2.08 37.31 -4.62
C LYS A 534 2.16 38.85 -4.62
N GLN A 535 2.36 39.47 -3.46
CA GLN A 535 2.47 40.93 -3.34
C GLN A 535 3.72 41.48 -4.05
N LEU A 536 4.87 40.83 -3.91
CA LEU A 536 6.10 41.21 -4.62
C LEU A 536 5.96 41.10 -6.14
N LEU A 537 5.39 39.99 -6.64
CA LEU A 537 5.23 39.75 -8.07
C LEU A 537 4.22 40.75 -8.69
N ASN A 538 3.10 41.02 -8.02
CA ASN A 538 2.16 42.06 -8.44
C ASN A 538 2.75 43.48 -8.39
N ALA A 539 3.78 43.72 -7.55
CA ALA A 539 4.53 44.97 -7.53
C ALA A 539 5.63 45.07 -8.61
N GLY A 540 5.87 43.99 -9.38
CA GLY A 540 6.86 43.96 -10.46
C GLY A 540 8.26 43.50 -10.05
N ALA A 541 8.39 42.71 -8.99
CA ALA A 541 9.67 42.11 -8.60
C ALA A 541 10.25 41.24 -9.73
N LYS A 542 11.58 41.23 -9.92
CA LYS A 542 12.21 40.38 -10.94
C LYS A 542 12.04 38.90 -10.62
N VAL A 543 11.09 38.25 -11.29
CA VAL A 543 10.76 36.82 -11.11
C VAL A 543 11.95 35.87 -11.36
N ASN A 544 12.90 36.28 -12.21
CA ASN A 544 14.09 35.53 -12.62
C ASN A 544 15.40 36.12 -12.07
N ILE A 545 15.34 36.84 -10.94
CA ILE A 545 16.54 37.24 -10.19
C ILE A 545 17.22 36.01 -9.57
N VAL A 546 18.55 35.99 -9.52
CA VAL A 546 19.35 34.90 -8.94
C VAL A 546 20.31 35.40 -7.87
N ASN A 547 20.56 34.58 -6.86
CA ASN A 547 21.54 34.85 -5.80
C ASN A 547 22.98 34.44 -6.21
N LYS A 548 23.94 34.47 -5.28
CA LYS A 548 25.35 34.16 -5.55
C LYS A 548 25.67 32.69 -5.84
N ALA A 549 24.71 31.78 -5.70
CA ALA A 549 24.84 30.36 -6.06
C ALA A 549 24.09 30.02 -7.36
N GLY A 550 23.67 31.03 -8.13
CA GLY A 550 22.84 30.87 -9.33
C GLY A 550 21.38 30.48 -9.04
N HIS A 551 21.02 30.21 -7.78
CA HIS A 551 19.65 29.85 -7.40
C HIS A 551 18.71 31.03 -7.70
N SER A 552 17.59 30.73 -8.36
CA SER A 552 16.44 31.64 -8.43
C SER A 552 15.41 31.31 -7.33
N PRO A 553 14.44 32.19 -7.04
CA PRO A 553 13.33 31.89 -6.14
C PRO A 553 12.56 30.59 -6.46
N LEU A 554 12.58 30.15 -7.73
CA LEU A 554 11.98 28.89 -8.14
C LEU A 554 12.81 27.67 -7.70
N HIS A 555 14.14 27.71 -7.81
CA HIS A 555 15.04 26.66 -7.27
C HIS A 555 14.80 26.49 -5.76
N ILE A 556 14.81 27.61 -5.00
CA ILE A 556 14.51 27.61 -3.57
C ILE A 556 13.13 27.00 -3.28
N SER A 557 12.08 27.42 -4.01
CA SER A 557 10.71 26.90 -3.80
C SER A 557 10.59 25.39 -4.03
N ILE A 558 11.39 24.84 -4.95
CA ILE A 558 11.45 23.40 -5.23
C ILE A 558 12.28 22.66 -4.17
N GLY A 559 13.43 23.20 -3.76
CA GLY A 559 14.23 22.72 -2.63
C GLY A 559 13.48 22.74 -1.29
N LYS A 560 12.51 23.65 -1.14
CA LYS A 560 11.55 23.69 -0.02
C LYS A 560 10.34 22.78 -0.20
N ALA A 561 10.17 22.16 -1.37
CA ALA A 561 9.03 21.33 -1.77
C ALA A 561 7.66 22.02 -1.54
N CYS A 562 7.57 23.32 -1.86
CA CYS A 562 6.38 24.15 -1.63
C CYS A 562 5.53 24.30 -2.92
N GLU A 563 4.50 23.45 -3.06
CA GLU A 563 3.63 23.39 -4.26
C GLU A 563 3.08 24.76 -4.69
N GLU A 564 2.56 25.55 -3.74
CA GLU A 564 1.91 26.83 -4.09
C GLU A 564 2.92 27.90 -4.53
N ALA A 565 4.09 27.99 -3.88
CA ALA A 565 5.15 28.92 -4.28
C ALA A 565 5.64 28.65 -5.71
N VAL A 566 5.89 27.38 -6.03
CA VAL A 566 6.22 26.93 -7.40
C VAL A 566 5.12 27.31 -8.40
N GLU A 567 3.86 27.05 -8.06
CA GLU A 567 2.72 27.34 -8.96
C GLU A 567 2.49 28.85 -9.15
N ILE A 568 2.78 29.68 -8.15
CA ILE A 568 2.75 31.15 -8.24
C ILE A 568 3.87 31.66 -9.14
N LEU A 569 5.11 31.21 -8.91
CA LEU A 569 6.29 31.65 -9.66
C LEU A 569 6.18 31.31 -11.15
N VAL A 570 5.82 30.07 -11.49
CA VAL A 570 5.58 29.65 -12.88
C VAL A 570 4.45 30.45 -13.53
N ARG A 571 3.36 30.76 -12.81
CA ARG A 571 2.26 31.62 -13.33
C ARG A 571 2.69 33.06 -13.63
N HIS A 572 3.73 33.58 -12.97
CA HIS A 572 4.24 34.93 -13.19
C HIS A 572 5.45 34.97 -14.15
N GLY A 573 5.71 33.87 -14.89
CA GLY A 573 6.75 33.83 -15.92
C GLY A 573 8.15 33.53 -15.38
N SER A 574 8.26 32.74 -14.30
CA SER A 574 9.55 32.13 -13.96
C SER A 574 10.09 31.31 -15.13
N ASP A 575 11.34 31.56 -15.48
CA ASP A 575 12.10 30.73 -16.42
C ASP A 575 12.59 29.47 -15.69
N VAL A 576 12.14 28.32 -16.19
CA VAL A 576 12.46 26.99 -15.64
C VAL A 576 13.83 26.49 -16.10
N ASN A 577 14.43 27.15 -17.09
CA ASN A 577 15.67 26.76 -17.76
C ASN A 577 16.93 27.38 -17.15
N ILE A 578 16.76 28.31 -16.20
CA ILE A 578 17.87 28.85 -15.40
C ILE A 578 18.63 27.68 -14.76
N LYS A 579 19.96 27.72 -14.83
CA LYS A 579 20.87 26.80 -14.18
C LYS A 579 21.44 27.43 -12.90
N ALA A 580 21.51 26.65 -11.82
CA ALA A 580 22.30 26.97 -10.64
C ALA A 580 23.82 26.84 -10.92
N ASP A 581 24.66 27.19 -9.94
CA ASP A 581 26.13 27.11 -10.07
C ASP A 581 26.67 25.67 -10.12
N ASP A 582 25.94 24.70 -9.58
CA ASP A 582 26.17 23.25 -9.78
C ASP A 582 25.60 22.73 -11.12
N GLY A 583 25.06 23.65 -11.92
CA GLY A 583 24.49 23.40 -13.22
C GLY A 583 23.13 22.69 -13.24
N ASP A 584 22.54 22.26 -12.12
CA ASP A 584 21.18 21.73 -12.16
C ASP A 584 20.19 22.85 -12.55
N THR A 585 19.14 22.49 -13.30
CA THR A 585 17.99 23.40 -13.53
C THR A 585 16.88 23.08 -12.55
N THR A 586 15.89 23.97 -12.45
CA THR A 586 14.65 23.74 -11.67
C THR A 586 13.98 22.38 -11.95
N MET A 587 14.13 21.81 -13.15
CA MET A 587 13.64 20.47 -13.47
C MET A 587 14.48 19.33 -12.84
N HIS A 588 15.80 19.51 -12.76
CA HIS A 588 16.72 18.56 -12.14
C HIS A 588 16.52 18.53 -10.61
N ASP A 589 16.35 19.70 -10.00
CA ASP A 589 15.92 19.88 -8.61
C ASP A 589 14.61 19.13 -8.32
N ALA A 590 13.60 19.27 -9.18
CA ALA A 590 12.29 18.64 -9.02
C ALA A 590 12.36 17.10 -9.10
N VAL A 591 13.34 16.55 -9.83
CA VAL A 591 13.63 15.11 -9.89
C VAL A 591 14.34 14.60 -8.63
N GLN A 592 15.16 15.44 -7.99
CA GLN A 592 15.94 15.07 -6.80
C GLN A 592 15.10 15.02 -5.50
N GLN A 593 13.93 15.67 -5.46
CA GLN A 593 13.08 15.69 -4.27
C GLN A 593 12.57 14.30 -3.87
N ARG A 594 12.91 13.86 -2.64
CA ARG A 594 12.56 12.52 -2.16
C ARG A 594 11.04 12.35 -1.99
N MET A 595 10.46 11.49 -2.83
CA MET A 595 9.11 10.91 -2.73
C MET A 595 7.93 11.85 -3.03
N GLY A 596 7.53 11.89 -4.30
CA GLY A 596 6.10 11.82 -4.66
C GLY A 596 5.28 13.11 -4.60
N GLN A 597 5.86 14.27 -4.92
CA GLN A 597 5.08 15.47 -5.31
C GLN A 597 5.01 15.60 -6.85
N PRO A 598 4.08 14.90 -7.53
CA PRO A 598 3.92 15.06 -8.98
C PRO A 598 3.49 16.47 -9.35
N ARG A 599 2.93 17.27 -8.43
CA ARG A 599 2.46 18.64 -8.69
C ARG A 599 3.58 19.64 -8.95
N ILE A 600 4.67 19.63 -8.16
CA ILE A 600 5.83 20.50 -8.42
C ILE A 600 6.41 20.15 -9.79
N MET A 601 6.67 18.87 -10.02
CA MET A 601 7.18 18.38 -11.30
C MET A 601 6.25 18.73 -12.47
N LEU A 602 4.94 18.54 -12.34
CA LEU A 602 3.94 18.95 -13.35
C LEU A 602 3.82 20.47 -13.53
N ALA A 603 4.13 21.29 -12.52
CA ALA A 603 4.12 22.73 -12.64
C ALA A 603 5.36 23.23 -13.41
N VAL A 604 6.55 22.75 -13.04
CA VAL A 604 7.82 23.12 -13.69
C VAL A 604 7.88 22.58 -15.12
N LEU A 605 7.51 21.31 -15.36
CA LEU A 605 7.44 20.73 -16.72
C LEU A 605 6.28 21.29 -17.57
N ARG A 606 5.46 22.20 -17.03
CA ARG A 606 4.47 23.00 -17.77
C ARG A 606 4.81 24.50 -17.79
N GLY A 607 6.04 24.86 -17.42
CA GLY A 607 6.56 26.21 -17.58
C GLY A 607 6.54 26.64 -19.05
N HIS A 608 6.42 27.95 -19.27
CA HIS A 608 6.57 28.51 -20.61
C HIS A 608 8.01 28.26 -21.10
N ASP A 609 8.17 27.90 -22.37
CA ASP A 609 9.47 27.58 -23.00
C ASP A 609 10.35 26.56 -22.25
N ALA A 610 9.74 25.58 -21.59
CA ALA A 610 10.45 24.50 -20.90
C ALA A 610 11.31 23.63 -21.86
N ASP A 611 12.64 23.72 -21.73
CA ASP A 611 13.61 22.94 -22.49
C ASP A 611 14.20 21.79 -21.66
N TYR A 612 13.68 20.60 -21.93
CA TYR A 612 14.07 19.34 -21.30
C TYR A 612 15.44 18.82 -21.78
N THR A 613 16.05 19.42 -22.80
CA THR A 613 17.32 18.96 -23.39
C THR A 613 18.56 19.56 -22.71
N ILE A 614 18.38 20.65 -21.94
CA ILE A 614 19.48 21.32 -21.23
C ILE A 614 20.15 20.35 -20.26
N PRO A 615 21.47 20.08 -20.41
CA PRO A 615 22.21 19.23 -19.49
C PRO A 615 22.68 20.00 -18.26
N ASN A 616 22.83 19.32 -17.12
CA ASN A 616 23.44 19.86 -15.91
C ASN A 616 24.98 19.94 -15.99
N GLN A 617 25.70 20.17 -14.87
CA GLN A 617 27.17 20.22 -14.88
C GLN A 617 27.82 18.85 -15.16
N ASP A 618 27.20 17.75 -14.72
CA ASP A 618 27.62 16.38 -15.04
C ASP A 618 27.34 15.98 -16.51
N GLY A 619 26.62 16.82 -17.26
CA GLY A 619 26.30 16.58 -18.66
C GLY A 619 25.04 15.74 -18.90
N PHE A 620 24.21 15.54 -17.87
CA PHE A 620 22.93 14.83 -17.98
C PHE A 620 21.76 15.80 -18.17
N ASN A 621 20.84 15.51 -19.10
CA ASN A 621 19.54 16.19 -19.17
C ASN A 621 18.55 15.62 -18.14
N VAL A 622 17.39 16.27 -17.98
CA VAL A 622 16.42 15.92 -16.91
C VAL A 622 15.94 14.45 -16.97
N LEU A 623 15.82 13.87 -18.16
CA LEU A 623 15.41 12.48 -18.33
C LEU A 623 16.53 11.49 -17.98
N GLN A 624 17.76 11.79 -18.43
CA GLN A 624 18.96 11.03 -18.08
C GLN A 624 19.21 11.07 -16.56
N TRP A 625 19.02 12.24 -15.93
CA TRP A 625 19.06 12.44 -14.49
C TRP A 625 17.97 11.63 -13.76
N ALA A 626 16.72 11.67 -14.23
CA ALA A 626 15.65 10.85 -13.69
C ALA A 626 15.94 9.33 -13.78
N GLY A 627 16.59 8.88 -14.86
CA GLY A 627 17.12 7.52 -14.99
C GLY A 627 18.22 7.22 -13.97
N LEU A 628 19.18 8.13 -13.78
CA LEU A 628 20.28 7.98 -12.81
C LEU A 628 19.79 7.92 -11.36
N LYS A 629 18.75 8.70 -11.01
CA LYS A 629 18.09 8.65 -9.69
C LYS A 629 17.07 7.50 -9.55
N ASN A 630 16.93 6.62 -10.55
CA ASN A 630 15.93 5.54 -10.63
C ASN A 630 14.46 6.03 -10.39
N SER A 631 14.14 7.24 -10.85
CA SER A 631 12.85 7.89 -10.60
C SER A 631 11.86 7.60 -11.71
N VAL A 632 11.33 6.37 -11.74
CA VAL A 632 10.39 5.88 -12.77
C VAL A 632 9.20 6.84 -12.98
N GLN A 633 8.65 7.39 -11.89
CA GLN A 633 7.53 8.35 -11.95
C GLN A 633 7.91 9.68 -12.62
N ALA A 634 9.14 10.14 -12.46
CA ALA A 634 9.64 11.32 -13.17
C ALA A 634 9.85 11.00 -14.65
N MET A 635 10.47 9.87 -14.97
CA MET A 635 10.66 9.41 -16.36
C MET A 635 9.31 9.26 -17.09
N ASP A 636 8.29 8.74 -16.41
CA ASP A 636 6.92 8.65 -16.95
C ASP A 636 6.35 10.03 -17.30
N VAL A 637 6.34 10.98 -16.34
CA VAL A 637 5.75 12.31 -16.53
C VAL A 637 6.53 13.17 -17.52
N ILE A 638 7.87 13.11 -17.50
CA ILE A 638 8.74 13.81 -18.45
C ILE A 638 8.43 13.35 -19.89
N LEU A 639 8.30 12.04 -20.11
CA LEU A 639 8.01 11.47 -21.43
C LEU A 639 6.54 11.62 -21.87
N GLU A 640 5.62 11.88 -20.94
CA GLU A 640 4.26 12.32 -21.28
C GLU A 640 4.22 13.78 -21.79
N MET A 641 5.09 14.66 -21.27
CA MET A 641 5.21 16.05 -21.75
C MET A 641 6.01 16.15 -23.05
N ASN A 642 7.18 15.52 -23.12
CA ASN A 642 8.01 15.51 -24.32
C ASN A 642 8.71 14.15 -24.50
N LYS A 643 8.32 13.43 -25.55
CA LYS A 643 8.87 12.11 -25.93
C LYS A 643 9.97 12.17 -26.99
N ASN A 644 10.26 13.34 -27.55
CA ASN A 644 11.12 13.44 -28.75
C ASN A 644 12.60 13.22 -28.40
N PHE A 645 12.98 13.53 -27.17
CA PHE A 645 14.36 13.53 -26.67
C PHE A 645 14.74 12.25 -25.88
N VAL A 646 13.90 11.21 -25.97
CA VAL A 646 14.09 9.92 -25.25
C VAL A 646 15.38 9.18 -25.62
N ASN A 647 15.93 9.50 -26.79
CA ASN A 647 17.16 8.90 -27.34
C ASN A 647 18.38 9.84 -27.22
N ASP A 648 18.25 10.98 -26.56
CA ASP A 648 19.33 11.96 -26.44
C ASP A 648 20.55 11.36 -25.73
N GLN A 649 21.73 11.71 -26.24
CA GLN A 649 23.02 11.23 -25.78
C GLN A 649 23.74 12.33 -24.96
N THR A 650 24.43 11.96 -23.89
CA THR A 650 25.40 12.84 -23.22
C THR A 650 26.61 13.11 -24.12
N ALA A 651 27.51 14.01 -23.71
CA ALA A 651 28.80 14.22 -24.40
C ALA A 651 29.68 12.95 -24.50
N GLU A 652 29.41 11.94 -23.68
CA GLU A 652 30.04 10.62 -23.73
C GLU A 652 29.23 9.57 -24.51
N GLY A 653 28.10 9.93 -25.13
CA GLY A 653 27.29 9.05 -25.97
C GLY A 653 26.20 8.26 -25.24
N PHE A 654 26.07 8.40 -23.92
CA PHE A 654 25.12 7.62 -23.12
C PHE A 654 23.70 8.17 -23.24
N THR A 655 22.74 7.28 -23.49
CA THR A 655 21.30 7.61 -23.41
C THR A 655 20.72 7.20 -22.05
N VAL A 656 19.52 7.67 -21.71
CA VAL A 656 18.83 7.24 -20.48
C VAL A 656 18.67 5.72 -20.40
N LEU A 657 18.48 5.03 -21.54
CA LEU A 657 18.39 3.58 -21.59
C LEU A 657 19.73 2.90 -21.27
N HIS A 658 20.86 3.46 -21.71
CA HIS A 658 22.19 2.98 -21.30
C HIS A 658 22.41 3.14 -19.79
N ILE A 659 21.99 4.28 -19.21
CA ILE A 659 22.16 4.58 -17.78
C ILE A 659 21.40 3.57 -16.91
N VAL A 660 20.10 3.34 -17.18
CA VAL A 660 19.30 2.39 -16.39
C VAL A 660 19.75 0.94 -16.61
N ALA A 661 20.20 0.61 -17.83
CA ALA A 661 20.67 -0.73 -18.18
C ALA A 661 22.00 -1.08 -17.51
N ALA A 662 22.92 -0.12 -17.37
CA ALA A 662 24.18 -0.29 -16.64
C ALA A 662 23.98 -0.44 -15.12
N ASN A 663 22.95 0.20 -14.55
CA ASN A 663 22.67 0.24 -13.11
C ASN A 663 21.70 -0.85 -12.60
N ASN A 664 21.30 -1.81 -13.45
CA ASN A 664 20.31 -2.85 -13.12
C ASN A 664 18.94 -2.30 -12.69
N PHE A 665 18.53 -1.12 -13.17
CA PHE A 665 17.25 -0.53 -12.81
C PHE A 665 16.12 -1.16 -13.66
N VAL A 666 15.69 -2.35 -13.24
CA VAL A 666 14.72 -3.21 -13.96
C VAL A 666 13.40 -2.49 -14.23
N ASP A 667 12.80 -1.85 -13.23
CA ASP A 667 11.52 -1.13 -13.40
C ASP A 667 11.63 0.08 -14.33
N ALA A 668 12.74 0.84 -14.23
CA ALA A 668 13.02 1.97 -15.12
C ALA A 668 13.30 1.51 -16.57
N THR A 669 13.99 0.39 -16.74
CA THR A 669 14.20 -0.27 -18.04
C THR A 669 12.86 -0.67 -18.64
N ASN A 670 12.01 -1.37 -17.87
CA ASN A 670 10.68 -1.81 -18.29
C ASN A 670 9.74 -0.63 -18.64
N CYS A 671 9.83 0.48 -17.90
CA CYS A 671 9.16 1.73 -18.25
C CYS A 671 9.62 2.25 -19.63
N LEU A 672 10.92 2.40 -19.86
CA LEU A 672 11.46 2.97 -21.11
C LEU A 672 11.17 2.11 -22.34
N VAL A 673 11.38 0.79 -22.28
CA VAL A 673 11.15 -0.09 -23.45
C VAL A 673 9.68 -0.19 -23.86
N ALA A 674 8.76 0.20 -22.97
CA ALA A 674 7.33 0.31 -23.27
C ALA A 674 6.93 1.65 -23.91
N LYS A 675 7.84 2.63 -24.04
CA LYS A 675 7.56 3.95 -24.62
C LYS A 675 7.67 3.94 -26.15
N PRO A 676 6.79 4.63 -26.88
CA PRO A 676 6.97 4.81 -28.32
C PRO A 676 8.23 5.63 -28.60
N ASN A 677 8.88 5.37 -29.74
CA ASN A 677 10.10 6.03 -30.22
C ASN A 677 11.41 5.70 -29.46
N ILE A 678 11.39 4.85 -28.43
CA ILE A 678 12.65 4.36 -27.81
C ILE A 678 13.47 3.57 -28.84
N ASN A 679 14.75 3.90 -28.99
CA ASN A 679 15.68 3.12 -29.79
C ASN A 679 16.50 2.20 -28.85
N VAL A 680 16.08 0.95 -28.71
CA VAL A 680 16.81 -0.04 -27.89
C VAL A 680 18.19 -0.41 -28.47
N ASN A 681 18.39 -0.13 -29.76
CA ASN A 681 19.60 -0.40 -30.53
C ASN A 681 20.45 0.86 -30.77
N ILE A 682 20.19 1.95 -30.04
CA ILE A 682 21.09 3.11 -30.03
C ILE A 682 22.44 2.71 -29.42
N ASP A 683 23.53 3.24 -29.97
CA ASP A 683 24.89 2.96 -29.52
C ASP A 683 25.50 4.15 -28.78
N ILE A 684 26.62 3.94 -28.07
CA ILE A 684 27.45 4.99 -27.46
C ILE A 684 28.33 5.64 -28.56
N GLY A 685 27.65 6.21 -29.55
CA GLY A 685 28.17 7.00 -30.67
C GLY A 685 29.43 6.44 -31.34
N ASP A 686 30.26 7.35 -31.86
CA ASP A 686 31.52 6.99 -32.53
C ASP A 686 32.63 6.53 -31.56
N LYS A 687 32.46 6.78 -30.25
CA LYS A 687 33.48 6.49 -29.21
C LYS A 687 33.59 5.00 -28.89
N GLU A 688 32.47 4.34 -28.60
CA GLU A 688 32.48 2.94 -28.14
C GLU A 688 31.54 2.00 -28.88
N LYS A 689 30.49 2.49 -29.55
CA LYS A 689 29.48 1.68 -30.26
C LYS A 689 28.80 0.55 -29.44
N LYS A 690 28.97 0.53 -28.12
CA LYS A 690 28.22 -0.34 -27.21
C LYS A 690 26.75 0.08 -27.24
N THR A 691 25.82 -0.87 -27.13
CA THR A 691 24.38 -0.61 -26.97
C THR A 691 23.96 -0.83 -25.50
N PRO A 692 22.72 -0.50 -25.07
CA PRO A 692 22.26 -0.79 -23.71
C PRO A 692 22.36 -2.27 -23.35
N LEU A 693 22.22 -3.17 -24.33
CA LEU A 693 22.42 -4.61 -24.17
C LEU A 693 23.89 -4.95 -23.84
N HIS A 694 24.86 -4.28 -24.46
CA HIS A 694 26.28 -4.43 -24.11
C HIS A 694 26.54 -3.95 -22.68
N CYS A 695 25.96 -2.82 -22.26
CA CYS A 695 26.07 -2.34 -20.88
C CYS A 695 25.44 -3.30 -19.86
N ALA A 696 24.25 -3.84 -20.14
CA ALA A 696 23.56 -4.80 -19.28
C ALA A 696 24.33 -6.12 -19.15
N VAL A 697 24.87 -6.65 -20.25
CA VAL A 697 25.73 -7.85 -20.23
C VAL A 697 27.05 -7.59 -19.52
N ASN A 698 27.68 -6.43 -19.74
CA ASN A 698 28.90 -6.01 -19.07
C ASN A 698 28.73 -5.91 -17.53
N GLY A 699 27.52 -5.60 -17.05
CA GLY A 699 27.16 -5.62 -15.63
C GLY A 699 26.60 -6.95 -15.10
N GLY A 700 26.32 -7.94 -15.96
CA GLY A 700 25.69 -9.22 -15.58
C GLY A 700 24.19 -9.13 -15.28
N HIS A 701 23.51 -8.09 -15.76
CA HIS A 701 22.16 -7.69 -15.32
C HIS A 701 21.04 -8.48 -16.01
N LYS A 702 20.96 -9.79 -15.71
CA LYS A 702 20.06 -10.76 -16.39
C LYS A 702 18.63 -10.27 -16.64
N GLN A 703 17.99 -9.60 -15.68
CA GLN A 703 16.59 -9.15 -15.84
C GLN A 703 16.47 -7.97 -16.83
N VAL A 704 17.43 -7.05 -16.84
CA VAL A 704 17.55 -6.00 -17.87
C VAL A 704 17.80 -6.62 -19.25
N ILE A 705 18.62 -7.68 -19.32
CA ILE A 705 18.90 -8.40 -20.58
C ILE A 705 17.64 -9.10 -21.11
N GLU A 706 16.85 -9.78 -20.25
CA GLU A 706 15.56 -10.37 -20.63
C GLU A 706 14.59 -9.29 -21.18
N LEU A 707 14.53 -8.10 -20.56
CA LEU A 707 13.69 -6.98 -21.03
C LEU A 707 14.15 -6.36 -22.36
N LEU A 708 15.45 -6.10 -22.52
CA LEU A 708 16.01 -5.50 -23.73
C LEU A 708 15.82 -6.41 -24.95
N ILE A 709 16.06 -7.72 -24.79
CA ILE A 709 15.82 -8.72 -25.83
C ILE A 709 14.33 -8.80 -26.20
N ALA A 710 13.43 -8.80 -25.20
CA ALA A 710 11.99 -8.79 -25.44
C ALA A 710 11.47 -7.52 -26.14
N ALA A 711 12.28 -6.45 -26.15
CA ALA A 711 12.02 -5.19 -26.84
C ALA A 711 12.73 -5.07 -28.22
N GLU A 712 13.13 -6.20 -28.82
CA GLU A 712 13.80 -6.27 -30.13
C GLU A 712 15.22 -5.66 -30.19
N SER A 713 16.00 -5.79 -29.10
CA SER A 713 17.44 -5.49 -29.14
C SER A 713 18.21 -6.49 -30.01
N ASP A 714 19.10 -5.98 -30.85
CA ASP A 714 19.99 -6.79 -31.69
C ASP A 714 21.14 -7.38 -30.86
N VAL A 715 21.00 -8.67 -30.56
CA VAL A 715 22.01 -9.49 -29.89
C VAL A 715 23.31 -9.67 -30.70
N ASN A 716 23.32 -9.24 -31.96
CA ASN A 716 24.45 -9.31 -32.89
C ASN A 716 25.10 -7.96 -33.21
N ALA A 717 24.61 -6.85 -32.64
CA ALA A 717 25.28 -5.56 -32.72
C ALA A 717 26.73 -5.68 -32.22
N GLN A 718 27.65 -4.94 -32.85
CA GLN A 718 29.10 -5.00 -32.56
C GLN A 718 29.62 -3.65 -32.07
N ASP A 719 30.40 -3.66 -30.98
CA ASP A 719 31.10 -2.48 -30.45
C ASP A 719 32.29 -2.05 -31.32
N VAL A 720 33.03 -1.01 -30.92
CA VAL A 720 34.22 -0.54 -31.65
C VAL A 720 35.36 -1.57 -31.75
N PHE A 721 35.34 -2.64 -30.96
CA PHE A 721 36.28 -3.76 -31.03
C PHE A 721 35.72 -4.93 -31.85
N GLY A 722 34.49 -4.83 -32.36
CA GLY A 722 33.80 -5.92 -33.05
C GLY A 722 33.18 -6.94 -32.09
N ASN A 723 33.23 -6.71 -30.77
CA ASN A 723 32.62 -7.63 -29.81
C ASN A 723 31.11 -7.44 -29.82
N THR A 724 30.37 -8.55 -29.85
CA THR A 724 28.93 -8.56 -29.56
C THR A 724 28.68 -8.75 -28.07
N ALA A 725 27.43 -8.58 -27.65
CA ALA A 725 26.93 -9.00 -26.34
C ALA A 725 27.43 -10.41 -25.94
N LEU A 726 27.44 -11.37 -26.87
CA LEU A 726 27.92 -12.73 -26.60
C LEU A 726 29.44 -12.82 -26.40
N HIS A 727 30.23 -12.02 -27.11
CA HIS A 727 31.68 -11.93 -26.87
C HIS A 727 31.96 -11.39 -25.46
N LEU A 728 31.27 -10.32 -25.04
CA LEU A 728 31.43 -9.73 -23.70
C LEU A 728 31.02 -10.69 -22.57
N ALA A 729 29.97 -11.50 -22.78
CA ALA A 729 29.53 -12.52 -21.83
C ALA A 729 30.57 -13.64 -21.61
N LEU A 730 31.45 -13.87 -22.59
CA LEU A 730 32.49 -14.91 -22.55
C LEU A 730 33.84 -14.36 -22.10
N SER A 731 34.26 -13.17 -22.57
CA SER A 731 35.56 -12.59 -22.21
C SER A 731 35.68 -12.23 -20.73
N LYS A 732 34.56 -11.94 -20.05
CA LYS A 732 34.49 -11.67 -18.60
C LYS A 732 34.72 -12.88 -17.69
N SER A 733 35.10 -14.05 -18.23
CA SER A 733 35.70 -15.12 -17.42
C SER A 733 37.14 -14.83 -16.96
N GLY A 734 37.74 -13.70 -17.39
CA GLY A 734 39.05 -13.19 -16.94
C GLY A 734 39.01 -11.77 -16.33
N PRO A 735 40.13 -11.29 -15.76
CA PRO A 735 40.14 -10.08 -14.92
C PRO A 735 40.10 -8.75 -15.69
N SER A 736 39.03 -7.98 -15.44
CA SER A 736 38.82 -6.52 -15.50
C SER A 736 39.77 -5.60 -16.31
N ARG A 737 39.15 -4.68 -17.08
CA ARG A 737 39.64 -3.29 -17.20
C ARG A 737 38.51 -2.23 -17.16
N GLU A 738 38.86 -1.12 -16.52
CA GLU A 738 38.34 0.26 -16.61
C GLU A 738 36.86 0.58 -16.31
N CYS A 739 35.86 -0.20 -16.73
CA CYS A 739 34.45 0.08 -16.38
C CYS A 739 34.19 0.10 -14.86
N ASP A 740 34.96 -0.69 -14.11
CA ASP A 740 34.71 -0.94 -12.68
C ASP A 740 34.97 0.29 -11.80
N LYS A 741 35.67 1.32 -12.30
CA LYS A 741 35.99 2.56 -11.56
C LYS A 741 34.77 3.44 -11.24
N ILE A 742 33.63 3.22 -11.91
CA ILE A 742 32.41 4.04 -11.76
C ILE A 742 31.27 3.24 -11.11
N MET A 743 31.27 1.90 -11.24
CA MET A 743 30.04 1.08 -11.10
C MET A 743 30.07 0.01 -9.99
N GLY A 744 31.12 -0.08 -9.17
CA GLY A 744 31.11 -0.78 -7.87
C GLY A 744 30.85 -2.31 -7.84
N ALA A 745 30.79 -2.99 -8.99
CA ALA A 745 30.30 -4.37 -9.08
C ALA A 745 31.37 -5.46 -8.82
N LYS A 746 30.99 -6.51 -8.08
CA LYS A 746 31.60 -7.84 -8.05
C LYS A 746 30.51 -8.88 -8.33
N GLN A 747 30.80 -9.98 -9.03
CA GLN A 747 29.79 -11.01 -9.35
C GLN A 747 30.34 -12.44 -9.42
N ASP A 748 29.41 -13.40 -9.28
CA ASP A 748 29.61 -14.85 -9.34
C ASP A 748 29.60 -15.43 -10.77
N HIS A 749 30.38 -16.49 -10.98
CA HIS A 749 30.48 -17.20 -12.26
C HIS A 749 29.18 -17.83 -12.76
N GLU A 750 28.20 -18.12 -11.90
CA GLU A 750 26.95 -18.79 -12.31
C GLU A 750 26.07 -17.90 -13.21
N VAL A 751 26.12 -16.57 -13.03
CA VAL A 751 25.30 -15.61 -13.78
C VAL A 751 25.67 -15.58 -15.27
N GLY A 752 26.96 -15.66 -15.59
CA GLY A 752 27.47 -15.60 -16.97
C GLY A 752 26.90 -16.72 -17.87
N THR A 753 26.87 -17.95 -17.37
CA THR A 753 26.30 -19.11 -18.10
C THR A 753 24.83 -18.88 -18.47
N GLN A 754 24.06 -18.27 -17.57
CA GLN A 754 22.63 -18.00 -17.83
C GLN A 754 22.42 -16.91 -18.89
N ILE A 755 23.32 -15.92 -18.95
CA ILE A 755 23.33 -14.87 -19.98
C ILE A 755 23.74 -15.44 -21.35
N ILE A 756 24.74 -16.32 -21.39
CA ILE A 756 25.18 -17.01 -22.62
C ILE A 756 24.03 -17.82 -23.22
N CYS A 757 23.29 -18.60 -22.40
CA CYS A 757 22.10 -19.33 -22.83
C CYS A 757 21.03 -18.38 -23.41
N LEU A 758 20.69 -17.31 -22.69
CA LEU A 758 19.66 -16.35 -23.09
C LEU A 758 19.97 -15.68 -24.44
N LEU A 759 21.23 -15.27 -24.66
CA LEU A 759 21.68 -14.69 -25.94
C LEU A 759 21.60 -15.71 -27.09
N LEU A 760 21.99 -16.97 -26.85
CA LEU A 760 21.91 -18.05 -27.85
C LEU A 760 20.47 -18.42 -28.23
N GLU A 761 19.57 -18.56 -27.26
CA GLU A 761 18.16 -18.80 -27.51
C GLU A 761 17.51 -17.63 -28.28
N SER A 762 18.04 -16.42 -28.09
CA SER A 762 17.69 -15.19 -28.81
C SER A 762 18.43 -15.01 -30.15
N ARG A 763 19.11 -16.06 -30.64
CA ARG A 763 19.83 -16.13 -31.94
C ARG A 763 21.08 -15.24 -32.04
N ALA A 764 21.85 -15.11 -30.97
CA ALA A 764 23.21 -14.58 -31.05
C ALA A 764 24.10 -15.46 -31.94
N ASN A 765 24.84 -14.83 -32.86
CA ASN A 765 25.62 -15.49 -33.89
C ASN A 765 26.99 -15.92 -33.37
N ILE A 766 27.10 -17.22 -33.07
CA ILE A 766 28.33 -17.87 -32.61
C ILE A 766 29.50 -17.86 -33.61
N MET A 767 29.27 -17.42 -34.86
CA MET A 767 30.27 -17.35 -35.93
C MET A 767 30.67 -15.91 -36.33
N LEU A 768 30.07 -14.88 -35.72
CA LEU A 768 30.46 -13.49 -35.99
C LEU A 768 31.86 -13.24 -35.38
N LYS A 769 32.76 -12.57 -36.11
CA LYS A 769 34.13 -12.29 -35.63
C LYS A 769 34.27 -10.87 -35.10
N ASN A 770 35.01 -10.71 -34.02
CA ASN A 770 35.50 -9.40 -33.57
C ASN A 770 36.71 -8.93 -34.40
N LYS A 771 37.30 -7.77 -34.06
CA LYS A 771 38.45 -7.20 -34.79
C LYS A 771 39.76 -7.97 -34.59
N ASP A 772 39.92 -8.65 -33.47
CA ASP A 772 41.06 -9.54 -33.22
C ASP A 772 40.98 -10.83 -34.07
N GLY A 773 39.79 -11.11 -34.61
CA GLY A 773 39.50 -12.23 -35.50
C GLY A 773 38.86 -13.43 -34.78
N ASP A 774 38.65 -13.36 -33.48
CA ASP A 774 38.00 -14.41 -32.69
C ASP A 774 36.48 -14.41 -32.89
N THR A 775 35.87 -15.61 -32.85
CA THR A 775 34.42 -15.78 -32.68
C THR A 775 34.06 -16.03 -31.21
N PRO A 776 32.77 -15.97 -30.82
CA PRO A 776 32.32 -16.43 -29.52
C PRO A 776 32.72 -17.88 -29.21
N LEU A 777 32.78 -18.77 -30.21
CA LEU A 777 33.28 -20.13 -29.99
C LEU A 777 34.78 -20.16 -29.68
N ASP A 778 35.58 -19.26 -30.26
CA ASP A 778 37.02 -19.18 -30.00
C ASP A 778 37.30 -18.68 -28.58
N LEU A 779 36.52 -17.71 -28.09
CA LEU A 779 36.57 -17.22 -26.71
C LEU A 779 36.10 -18.25 -25.67
N ALA A 780 35.22 -19.19 -26.05
CA ALA A 780 34.80 -20.28 -25.17
C ALA A 780 35.93 -21.32 -25.00
N SER A 781 36.65 -21.25 -23.89
CA SER A 781 37.86 -22.08 -23.66
C SER A 781 37.59 -23.56 -23.34
N ASP A 782 36.37 -23.92 -22.92
CA ASP A 782 35.97 -25.32 -22.66
C ASP A 782 35.31 -25.97 -23.92
N PRO A 783 35.85 -27.08 -24.44
CA PRO A 783 35.24 -27.85 -25.54
C PRO A 783 33.80 -28.32 -25.29
N MET A 784 33.40 -28.56 -24.03
CA MET A 784 32.02 -28.89 -23.68
C MET A 784 31.09 -27.69 -23.79
N VAL A 785 31.56 -26.48 -23.44
CA VAL A 785 30.83 -25.23 -23.63
C VAL A 785 30.66 -24.92 -25.11
N ARG A 786 31.72 -25.03 -25.94
CA ARG A 786 31.60 -24.89 -27.41
C ARG A 786 30.50 -25.78 -27.98
N LYS A 787 30.55 -27.08 -27.67
CA LYS A 787 29.58 -28.10 -28.12
C LYS A 787 28.16 -27.91 -27.58
N PHE A 788 28.00 -27.18 -26.49
CA PHE A 788 26.70 -26.78 -25.94
C PHE A 788 26.16 -25.53 -26.65
N MET A 789 27.01 -24.53 -26.92
CA MET A 789 26.67 -23.33 -27.66
C MET A 789 26.21 -23.64 -29.09
N GLU A 790 26.93 -24.50 -29.81
CA GLU A 790 26.55 -25.00 -31.15
C GLU A 790 25.12 -25.57 -31.17
N LYS A 791 24.82 -26.48 -30.23
CA LYS A 791 23.49 -27.13 -30.12
C LYS A 791 22.37 -26.15 -29.81
N LEU A 792 22.61 -25.14 -28.97
CA LEU A 792 21.61 -24.12 -28.66
C LEU A 792 21.37 -23.20 -29.86
N ALA A 793 22.42 -22.75 -30.53
CA ALA A 793 22.30 -21.90 -31.72
C ALA A 793 21.54 -22.60 -32.86
N ASP A 794 21.80 -23.90 -33.10
CA ASP A 794 21.04 -24.67 -34.09
C ASP A 794 19.56 -24.84 -33.70
N LYS A 795 19.26 -25.06 -32.41
CA LYS A 795 17.88 -25.10 -31.90
C LYS A 795 17.16 -23.76 -32.07
N ALA A 796 17.85 -22.63 -31.90
CA ALA A 796 17.29 -21.28 -32.00
C ALA A 796 16.97 -20.84 -33.45
N LYS A 797 17.68 -21.39 -34.46
CA LYS A 797 17.41 -21.13 -35.89
C LYS A 797 16.01 -21.58 -36.32
N HIS A 798 15.46 -22.62 -35.71
CA HIS A 798 14.23 -23.27 -36.18
C HIS A 798 12.93 -22.83 -35.50
N ASN A 799 12.99 -22.14 -34.35
CA ASN A 799 11.80 -21.58 -33.70
C ASN A 799 11.69 -20.07 -33.98
N LYS A 800 10.51 -19.61 -34.44
CA LYS A 800 10.06 -18.25 -34.14
C LYS A 800 9.48 -18.27 -32.73
N PHE A 801 9.90 -17.36 -31.87
CA PHE A 801 9.25 -17.10 -30.60
C PHE A 801 8.51 -15.77 -30.70
N GLU A 802 7.20 -15.79 -30.54
CA GLU A 802 6.44 -14.59 -30.18
C GLU A 802 6.45 -14.49 -28.65
N THR A 803 6.76 -13.31 -28.12
CA THR A 803 6.78 -13.04 -26.68
C THR A 803 5.47 -12.40 -26.22
N THR A 804 5.05 -12.68 -24.99
CA THR A 804 3.98 -11.90 -24.36
C THR A 804 4.49 -10.53 -23.90
N LYS A 805 3.57 -9.68 -23.39
CA LYS A 805 3.90 -8.37 -22.79
C LYS A 805 4.86 -8.44 -21.58
N ARG A 806 5.25 -9.63 -21.13
CA ARG A 806 6.20 -9.89 -20.04
C ARG A 806 7.47 -10.62 -20.51
N GLY A 807 7.75 -10.65 -21.81
CA GLY A 807 8.90 -11.34 -22.39
C GLY A 807 8.81 -12.88 -22.35
N ILE A 808 7.64 -13.45 -22.04
CA ILE A 808 7.46 -14.89 -21.95
C ILE A 808 7.24 -15.47 -23.35
N ASN A 809 8.07 -16.43 -23.75
CA ASN A 809 7.94 -17.13 -25.03
C ASN A 809 6.61 -17.93 -25.10
N LEU A 810 5.86 -17.72 -26.19
CA LEU A 810 4.73 -18.56 -26.56
C LEU A 810 5.20 -19.91 -27.16
N PRO A 811 4.39 -20.98 -27.09
CA PRO A 811 4.70 -22.25 -27.73
C PRO A 811 4.78 -22.12 -29.26
N SER A 812 5.84 -22.66 -29.87
CA SER A 812 6.12 -22.50 -31.31
C SER A 812 5.15 -23.23 -32.26
N ASN A 813 4.14 -23.92 -31.71
CA ASN A 813 3.04 -24.54 -32.46
C ASN A 813 1.75 -23.70 -32.45
N TRP A 814 1.67 -22.59 -31.69
CA TRP A 814 0.49 -21.73 -31.64
C TRP A 814 0.24 -20.98 -32.95
N ASP A 815 -1.02 -20.61 -33.18
CA ASP A 815 -1.44 -19.81 -34.33
C ASP A 815 -1.44 -18.32 -33.97
N PRO A 816 -1.19 -17.40 -34.93
CA PRO A 816 -1.15 -15.96 -34.63
C PRO A 816 -2.49 -15.44 -34.08
N LEU A 817 -2.47 -14.95 -32.84
CA LEU A 817 -3.65 -14.44 -32.15
C LEU A 817 -4.02 -13.04 -32.67
N THR A 818 -5.25 -12.89 -33.17
CA THR A 818 -5.77 -11.61 -33.67
C THR A 818 -5.83 -10.54 -32.58
N LYS A 819 -5.37 -9.31 -32.90
CA LYS A 819 -5.26 -8.19 -31.94
C LYS A 819 -6.56 -7.98 -31.15
N GLY A 820 -6.48 -8.12 -29.83
CA GLY A 820 -7.60 -7.99 -28.89
C GLY A 820 -8.21 -9.30 -28.43
N GLN A 821 -7.87 -10.45 -29.04
CA GLN A 821 -8.38 -11.76 -28.65
C GLN A 821 -7.50 -12.42 -27.58
N ALA A 822 -7.97 -12.47 -26.34
CA ALA A 822 -7.22 -13.08 -25.22
C ALA A 822 -7.17 -14.61 -25.24
N PHE A 823 -8.06 -15.26 -25.99
CA PHE A 823 -8.23 -16.71 -26.04
C PHE A 823 -8.79 -17.18 -27.40
N THR A 824 -8.28 -18.28 -27.95
CA THR A 824 -8.92 -19.00 -29.07
C THR A 824 -8.92 -20.53 -28.90
N ARG A 825 -9.86 -21.19 -29.59
CA ARG A 825 -9.90 -22.65 -29.77
C ARG A 825 -9.58 -22.99 -31.22
N VAL A 826 -8.61 -23.87 -31.41
CA VAL A 826 -8.17 -24.31 -32.74
C VAL A 826 -8.57 -25.77 -32.92
N PRO A 827 -9.51 -26.11 -33.82
CA PRO A 827 -9.86 -27.49 -34.07
C PRO A 827 -8.68 -28.20 -34.74
N VAL A 828 -8.23 -29.31 -34.14
CA VAL A 828 -7.26 -30.22 -34.76
C VAL A 828 -8.01 -31.41 -35.34
N SER A 829 -7.63 -31.87 -36.53
CA SER A 829 -8.35 -32.93 -37.27
C SER A 829 -7.39 -33.81 -38.08
N VAL A 830 -7.89 -34.98 -38.49
CA VAL A 830 -7.17 -35.91 -39.40
C VAL A 830 -6.98 -35.31 -40.80
N GLU A 831 -7.87 -34.38 -41.18
CA GLU A 831 -7.94 -33.72 -42.49
C GLU A 831 -7.00 -32.50 -42.58
N ALA A 832 -6.46 -32.03 -41.45
CA ALA A 832 -5.47 -30.96 -41.41
C ALA A 832 -4.11 -31.40 -42.00
N GLY A 833 -3.32 -30.43 -42.46
CA GLY A 833 -1.94 -30.65 -42.90
C GLY A 833 -0.92 -30.53 -41.77
N GLY A 834 0.21 -31.23 -41.89
CA GLY A 834 1.39 -31.01 -41.05
C GLY A 834 1.18 -31.24 -39.56
N ILE A 835 1.59 -30.27 -38.74
CA ILE A 835 1.69 -30.39 -37.28
C ILE A 835 0.31 -30.66 -36.63
N LEU A 836 -0.76 -30.00 -37.09
CA LEU A 836 -2.10 -30.16 -36.52
C LEU A 836 -2.64 -31.60 -36.65
N LYS A 837 -2.26 -32.31 -37.71
CA LYS A 837 -2.57 -33.73 -37.87
C LYS A 837 -1.80 -34.60 -36.88
N MET A 838 -0.51 -34.32 -36.68
CA MET A 838 0.32 -35.01 -35.70
C MET A 838 -0.17 -34.77 -34.26
N GLU A 839 -0.64 -33.56 -33.94
CA GLU A 839 -1.30 -33.25 -32.67
C GLU A 839 -2.60 -34.06 -32.49
N TYR A 840 -3.49 -34.06 -33.51
CA TYR A 840 -4.70 -34.89 -33.47
C TYR A 840 -4.35 -36.38 -33.28
N GLU A 841 -3.43 -36.93 -34.07
CA GLU A 841 -3.05 -38.34 -33.99
C GLU A 841 -2.45 -38.70 -32.63
N ASN A 842 -1.60 -37.85 -32.04
CA ASN A 842 -1.03 -38.07 -30.72
C ASN A 842 -2.09 -38.02 -29.60
N VAL A 843 -2.91 -36.97 -29.54
CA VAL A 843 -3.95 -36.82 -28.50
C VAL A 843 -5.02 -37.90 -28.65
N SER A 844 -5.46 -38.18 -29.87
CA SER A 844 -6.44 -39.23 -30.19
C SER A 844 -5.92 -40.63 -29.83
N LYS A 845 -4.65 -40.93 -30.12
CA LYS A 845 -3.99 -42.18 -29.74
C LYS A 845 -3.89 -42.33 -28.22
N LYS A 846 -3.46 -41.29 -27.50
CA LYS A 846 -3.33 -41.28 -26.03
C LYS A 846 -4.68 -41.44 -25.31
N PHE A 847 -5.73 -40.80 -25.83
CA PHE A 847 -7.09 -40.98 -25.34
C PHE A 847 -7.60 -42.41 -25.62
N ARG A 848 -7.58 -42.87 -26.87
CA ARG A 848 -8.05 -44.22 -27.25
C ARG A 848 -7.26 -45.34 -26.59
N SER A 849 -5.97 -45.17 -26.29
CA SER A 849 -5.19 -46.18 -25.55
C SER A 849 -5.60 -46.31 -24.08
N THR A 850 -6.32 -45.32 -23.53
CA THR A 850 -6.74 -45.29 -22.12
C THR A 850 -8.26 -45.31 -21.91
N LEU A 851 -9.05 -45.10 -22.97
CA LEU A 851 -10.51 -45.27 -23.03
C LEU A 851 -10.94 -45.76 -24.44
N PRO A 852 -10.65 -47.02 -24.81
CA PRO A 852 -10.81 -47.52 -26.18
C PRO A 852 -12.27 -47.65 -26.64
N GLN A 853 -13.23 -47.73 -25.72
CA GLN A 853 -14.65 -47.81 -26.04
C GLN A 853 -15.29 -46.46 -26.43
N ALA A 854 -14.60 -45.34 -26.17
CA ALA A 854 -15.15 -44.00 -26.40
C ALA A 854 -14.91 -43.51 -27.83
N LYS A 855 -15.97 -42.98 -28.45
CA LYS A 855 -15.93 -42.38 -29.78
C LYS A 855 -15.68 -40.88 -29.68
N ILE A 856 -14.44 -40.46 -29.96
CA ILE A 856 -14.08 -39.04 -30.12
C ILE A 856 -14.84 -38.44 -31.32
N PHE A 857 -15.48 -37.28 -31.11
CA PHE A 857 -16.05 -36.43 -32.15
C PHE A 857 -15.07 -35.33 -32.58
N THR A 858 -14.67 -34.47 -31.63
CA THR A 858 -13.76 -33.34 -31.90
C THR A 858 -12.62 -33.29 -30.90
N ILE A 859 -11.49 -32.72 -31.33
CA ILE A 859 -10.38 -32.32 -30.46
C ILE A 859 -10.07 -30.85 -30.78
N GLN A 860 -9.98 -30.01 -29.76
CA GLN A 860 -9.75 -28.57 -29.90
C GLN A 860 -8.59 -28.12 -29.01
N ARG A 861 -7.54 -27.57 -29.62
CA ARG A 861 -6.40 -26.97 -28.92
C ARG A 861 -6.79 -25.63 -28.31
N VAL A 862 -6.30 -25.36 -27.11
CA VAL A 862 -6.63 -24.21 -26.27
C VAL A 862 -5.43 -23.26 -26.25
N GLN A 863 -5.61 -22.01 -26.69
CA GLN A 863 -4.56 -20.99 -26.76
C GLN A 863 -4.99 -19.74 -25.98
N ASN A 864 -4.55 -19.61 -24.72
CA ASN A 864 -4.86 -18.47 -23.84
C ASN A 864 -3.56 -17.83 -23.33
N MET A 865 -3.22 -16.62 -23.78
CA MET A 865 -1.97 -15.95 -23.42
C MET A 865 -1.84 -15.73 -21.91
N PHE A 866 -2.90 -15.30 -21.25
CA PHE A 866 -2.87 -14.96 -19.82
C PHE A 866 -2.67 -16.21 -18.95
N LEU A 867 -3.38 -17.30 -19.26
CA LEU A 867 -3.17 -18.57 -18.57
C LEU A 867 -1.79 -19.17 -18.85
N TRP A 868 -1.25 -18.97 -20.06
CA TRP A 868 0.12 -19.36 -20.37
C TRP A 868 1.16 -18.56 -19.58
N GLU A 869 1.03 -17.23 -19.46
CA GLU A 869 1.93 -16.43 -18.60
C GLU A 869 1.92 -16.92 -17.16
N VAL A 870 0.73 -17.12 -16.57
CA VAL A 870 0.57 -17.56 -15.18
C VAL A 870 1.19 -18.95 -14.97
N TYR A 871 0.91 -19.90 -15.87
CA TYR A 871 1.48 -21.24 -15.86
C TYR A 871 3.01 -21.23 -16.01
N TYR A 872 3.54 -20.44 -16.95
CA TYR A 872 4.97 -20.38 -17.24
C TYR A 872 5.77 -19.70 -16.12
N LEU A 873 5.21 -18.66 -15.48
CA LEU A 873 5.81 -18.08 -14.28
C LEU A 873 5.82 -19.07 -13.11
N LYS A 874 4.74 -19.85 -12.92
CA LYS A 874 4.72 -20.92 -11.92
C LYS A 874 5.74 -22.02 -12.25
N LYS A 875 5.92 -22.35 -13.53
CA LYS A 875 6.94 -23.29 -14.00
C LYS A 875 8.35 -22.80 -13.66
N ARG A 876 8.73 -21.56 -14.03
CA ARG A 876 10.03 -20.96 -13.65
C ARG A 876 10.26 -21.00 -12.13
N GLN A 877 9.23 -20.75 -11.32
CA GLN A 877 9.31 -20.83 -9.85
C GLN A 877 9.64 -22.26 -9.38
N LEU A 878 8.93 -23.27 -9.89
CA LEU A 878 9.11 -24.67 -9.47
C LEU A 878 10.41 -25.28 -10.00
N GLU A 879 10.85 -24.91 -11.20
CA GLU A 879 12.16 -25.29 -11.76
C GLU A 879 13.31 -24.67 -10.95
N GLY A 880 13.16 -23.44 -10.46
CA GLY A 880 14.11 -22.82 -9.52
C GLY A 880 14.12 -23.47 -8.12
N GLN A 881 13.03 -24.14 -7.71
CA GLN A 881 12.90 -24.80 -6.41
C GLN A 881 13.34 -26.28 -6.42
N TYR A 882 13.22 -26.97 -7.56
CA TYR A 882 13.43 -28.42 -7.66
C TYR A 882 14.41 -28.84 -8.77
N GLY A 883 14.96 -27.90 -9.53
CA GLY A 883 15.86 -28.14 -10.66
C GLY A 883 15.15 -28.09 -12.03
N MET A 884 15.91 -27.72 -13.07
CA MET A 884 15.41 -27.68 -14.45
C MET A 884 15.16 -29.09 -15.00
N GLY A 885 13.96 -29.36 -15.50
CA GLY A 885 13.68 -30.59 -16.24
C GLY A 885 12.20 -30.97 -16.34
N GLY A 886 11.83 -31.62 -17.45
CA GLY A 886 10.46 -32.07 -17.73
C GLY A 886 9.93 -33.21 -16.85
N ALA A 887 10.63 -33.59 -15.77
CA ALA A 887 10.13 -34.58 -14.81
C ALA A 887 8.95 -34.05 -13.96
N ASN A 888 8.83 -32.73 -13.84
CA ASN A 888 7.80 -32.05 -13.04
C ASN A 888 6.54 -31.70 -13.84
N GLU A 889 6.55 -31.83 -15.18
CA GLU A 889 5.44 -31.46 -16.09
C GLU A 889 4.80 -32.73 -16.68
N LEU A 890 3.50 -32.91 -16.44
CA LEU A 890 2.72 -34.07 -16.87
C LEU A 890 1.52 -33.65 -17.71
N GLU A 891 1.20 -34.39 -18.76
CA GLU A 891 -0.05 -34.24 -19.53
C GLU A 891 -1.13 -35.19 -18.99
N LEU A 892 -2.14 -34.66 -18.29
CA LEU A 892 -3.16 -35.43 -17.58
C LEU A 892 -4.60 -35.04 -17.98
N PHE A 893 -5.53 -36.00 -17.88
CA PHE A 893 -6.94 -35.88 -18.24
C PHE A 893 -7.83 -35.40 -17.08
N HIS A 894 -8.69 -34.42 -17.33
CA HIS A 894 -9.74 -33.95 -16.42
C HIS A 894 -11.13 -34.05 -17.07
N GLY A 895 -11.96 -34.99 -16.64
CA GLY A 895 -13.37 -35.08 -17.04
C GLY A 895 -14.19 -33.99 -16.37
N THR A 896 -15.06 -33.31 -17.11
CA THR A 896 -15.75 -32.11 -16.61
C THR A 896 -17.18 -31.96 -17.15
N LEU A 897 -17.88 -30.90 -16.76
CA LEU A 897 -19.25 -30.61 -17.18
C LEU A 897 -19.26 -29.76 -18.47
N PRO A 898 -20.21 -29.97 -19.40
CA PRO A 898 -20.30 -29.23 -20.65
C PRO A 898 -20.33 -27.70 -20.46
N ASP A 899 -21.08 -27.22 -19.47
CA ASP A 899 -21.26 -25.80 -19.17
C ASP A 899 -20.04 -25.12 -18.53
N LYS A 900 -19.01 -25.89 -18.13
CA LYS A 900 -17.76 -25.36 -17.55
C LYS A 900 -16.61 -25.29 -18.55
N ILE A 901 -16.69 -25.97 -19.70
CA ILE A 901 -15.64 -25.97 -20.73
C ILE A 901 -15.24 -24.54 -21.15
N ASP A 902 -16.22 -23.64 -21.28
CA ASP A 902 -15.96 -22.22 -21.58
C ASP A 902 -15.31 -21.45 -20.43
N LYS A 903 -15.71 -21.71 -19.19
CA LYS A 903 -15.11 -21.07 -18.01
C LYS A 903 -13.66 -21.51 -17.82
N ILE A 904 -13.41 -22.82 -17.88
CA ILE A 904 -12.08 -23.45 -17.72
C ILE A 904 -11.05 -22.85 -18.69
N CYS A 905 -11.44 -22.60 -19.94
CA CYS A 905 -10.54 -22.04 -20.95
C CYS A 905 -10.26 -20.53 -20.80
N LYS A 906 -11.13 -19.80 -20.08
CA LYS A 906 -11.09 -18.33 -19.96
C LYS A 906 -10.53 -17.86 -18.62
N GLU A 907 -10.95 -18.51 -17.54
CA GLU A 907 -10.75 -18.10 -16.14
C GLU A 907 -9.88 -19.09 -15.33
N ASN A 908 -9.32 -20.10 -15.98
CA ASN A 908 -8.69 -21.29 -15.38
C ASN A 908 -9.72 -22.22 -14.67
N LEU A 909 -9.28 -23.37 -14.14
CA LEU A 909 -10.15 -24.22 -13.32
C LEU A 909 -10.36 -23.60 -11.93
N ASP A 910 -11.62 -23.51 -11.54
CA ASP A 910 -12.06 -23.10 -10.22
C ASP A 910 -12.18 -24.37 -9.36
N PHE A 911 -11.43 -24.45 -8.25
CA PHE A 911 -11.40 -25.63 -7.36
C PHE A 911 -12.78 -26.04 -6.81
N ARG A 912 -13.77 -25.14 -6.85
CA ARG A 912 -15.17 -25.40 -6.47
C ARG A 912 -15.98 -26.15 -7.54
N LEU A 913 -15.39 -26.39 -8.72
CA LEU A 913 -15.94 -27.25 -9.77
C LEU A 913 -15.65 -28.74 -9.53
N ALA A 914 -14.84 -29.08 -8.52
CA ALA A 914 -14.72 -30.45 -8.03
C ALA A 914 -16.11 -30.92 -7.53
N GLY A 915 -16.75 -31.81 -8.30
CA GLY A 915 -18.18 -32.10 -8.17
C GLY A 915 -18.61 -32.50 -6.76
N GLU A 916 -19.74 -31.96 -6.30
CA GLU A 916 -20.28 -32.14 -4.93
C GLU A 916 -20.81 -33.56 -4.63
N ARG A 917 -20.42 -34.58 -5.41
CA ARG A 917 -20.92 -35.96 -5.29
C ARG A 917 -19.78 -36.97 -5.34
N VAL A 918 -19.89 -37.97 -4.46
CA VAL A 918 -18.93 -39.06 -4.21
C VAL A 918 -17.68 -38.63 -3.44
N GLY A 919 -17.36 -39.36 -2.36
CA GLY A 919 -16.27 -39.02 -1.43
C GLY A 919 -14.88 -39.32 -2.00
N ALA A 920 -14.23 -38.32 -2.57
CA ALA A 920 -12.91 -38.46 -3.18
C ALA A 920 -11.81 -38.85 -2.17
N ILE A 921 -10.98 -39.83 -2.56
CA ILE A 921 -9.93 -40.43 -1.72
C ILE A 921 -8.76 -39.46 -1.46
N PHE A 922 -8.66 -38.37 -2.21
CA PHE A 922 -7.49 -37.47 -2.20
C PHE A 922 -7.78 -36.06 -1.65
N GLY A 923 -8.99 -35.84 -1.12
CA GLY A 923 -9.40 -34.60 -0.48
C GLY A 923 -9.63 -33.43 -1.46
N GLN A 924 -10.10 -32.28 -0.95
CA GLN A 924 -10.59 -31.17 -1.78
C GLN A 924 -9.48 -30.47 -2.58
N GLY A 925 -9.47 -30.71 -3.90
CA GLY A 925 -8.61 -30.07 -4.89
C GLY A 925 -9.09 -30.37 -6.31
N THR A 926 -8.27 -30.03 -7.31
CA THR A 926 -8.60 -30.29 -8.73
C THR A 926 -7.97 -31.62 -9.15
N TYR A 927 -8.79 -32.60 -9.54
CA TYR A 927 -8.33 -33.95 -9.89
C TYR A 927 -7.97 -34.09 -11.38
N PHE A 928 -6.88 -34.80 -11.64
CA PHE A 928 -6.39 -35.13 -12.98
C PHE A 928 -5.99 -36.61 -13.03
N ALA A 929 -6.09 -37.27 -14.17
CA ALA A 929 -5.79 -38.69 -14.33
C ALA A 929 -4.81 -38.96 -15.47
N VAL A 930 -3.92 -39.94 -15.31
CA VAL A 930 -3.02 -40.43 -16.37
C VAL A 930 -3.80 -41.15 -17.48
N GLU A 931 -4.91 -41.80 -17.11
CA GLU A 931 -5.76 -42.56 -18.04
C GLU A 931 -7.17 -41.98 -18.10
N ALA A 932 -7.69 -41.76 -19.32
CA ALA A 932 -9.00 -41.15 -19.54
C ALA A 932 -10.15 -41.91 -18.84
N LYS A 933 -10.09 -43.25 -18.73
CA LYS A 933 -11.09 -44.06 -17.99
C LYS A 933 -11.27 -43.72 -16.51
N TYR A 934 -10.26 -43.16 -15.84
CA TYR A 934 -10.41 -42.70 -14.45
C TYR A 934 -11.03 -41.31 -14.38
N SER A 935 -10.89 -40.50 -15.44
CA SER A 935 -11.50 -39.17 -15.54
C SER A 935 -12.93 -39.19 -16.10
N ASP A 936 -13.30 -40.21 -16.88
CA ASP A 936 -14.64 -40.39 -17.47
C ASP A 936 -15.78 -40.42 -16.44
N LEU A 937 -15.48 -40.88 -15.22
CA LEU A 937 -16.39 -40.92 -14.08
C LEU A 937 -16.82 -39.53 -13.59
N TYR A 938 -16.05 -38.49 -13.90
CA TYR A 938 -16.34 -37.09 -13.54
C TYR A 938 -16.97 -36.30 -14.70
N ALA A 939 -16.88 -36.82 -15.93
CA ALA A 939 -17.47 -36.20 -17.11
C ALA A 939 -18.97 -36.54 -17.23
N GLN A 940 -19.82 -35.53 -17.11
CA GLN A 940 -21.25 -35.67 -17.36
C GLN A 940 -21.56 -35.42 -18.85
N ALA A 941 -22.55 -36.15 -19.36
CA ALA A 941 -22.97 -36.04 -20.75
C ALA A 941 -24.01 -34.91 -20.92
N ASP A 942 -23.95 -34.19 -22.04
CA ASP A 942 -24.91 -33.15 -22.40
C ASP A 942 -26.25 -33.74 -22.94
N GLU A 943 -27.13 -32.86 -23.43
CA GLU A 943 -28.43 -33.23 -24.02
C GLU A 943 -28.30 -34.14 -25.26
N LYS A 944 -27.16 -34.12 -25.96
CA LYS A 944 -26.83 -34.97 -27.11
C LYS A 944 -26.09 -36.25 -26.69
N ARG A 945 -25.89 -36.44 -25.38
CA ARG A 945 -25.05 -37.47 -24.74
C ARG A 945 -23.55 -37.32 -24.99
N HIS A 946 -23.07 -36.15 -25.41
CA HIS A 946 -21.65 -35.87 -25.57
C HIS A 946 -21.01 -35.56 -24.20
N LYS A 947 -19.91 -36.22 -23.88
CA LYS A 947 -19.04 -35.94 -22.74
C LYS A 947 -17.85 -35.08 -23.18
N TYR A 948 -17.29 -34.33 -22.23
CA TYR A 948 -16.14 -33.46 -22.45
C TYR A 948 -15.03 -33.74 -21.44
N MET A 949 -13.80 -33.82 -21.93
CA MET A 949 -12.60 -34.06 -21.12
C MET A 949 -11.47 -33.13 -21.58
N VAL A 950 -10.72 -32.57 -20.63
CA VAL A 950 -9.61 -31.65 -20.90
C VAL A 950 -8.29 -32.37 -20.67
N LEU A 951 -7.44 -32.44 -21.70
CA LEU A 951 -6.04 -32.80 -21.55
C LEU A 951 -5.27 -31.55 -21.14
N THR A 952 -4.61 -31.63 -19.99
CA THR A 952 -4.09 -30.49 -19.23
C THR A 952 -2.61 -30.72 -18.93
N ARG A 953 -1.77 -29.70 -19.13
CA ARG A 953 -0.40 -29.69 -18.62
C ARG A 953 -0.44 -29.40 -17.12
N VAL A 954 0.28 -30.19 -16.34
CA VAL A 954 0.22 -30.22 -14.88
C VAL A 954 1.64 -30.18 -14.33
N LEU A 955 1.94 -29.16 -13.52
CA LEU A 955 3.17 -29.04 -12.75
C LEU A 955 3.00 -29.82 -11.44
N ALA A 956 3.14 -31.16 -11.54
CA ALA A 956 3.00 -32.08 -10.41
C ALA A 956 4.15 -31.99 -9.41
N GLY A 957 5.33 -31.53 -9.85
CA GLY A 957 6.51 -31.37 -9.01
C GLY A 957 6.83 -32.65 -8.23
N LYS A 958 6.95 -32.53 -6.91
CA LYS A 958 7.02 -33.67 -6.00
C LYS A 958 5.63 -34.09 -5.52
N SER A 959 5.40 -35.41 -5.45
CA SER A 959 4.09 -36.00 -5.13
C SER A 959 4.11 -36.95 -3.93
N CYS A 960 3.00 -37.00 -3.18
CA CYS A 960 2.81 -37.87 -2.01
C CYS A 960 1.44 -38.56 -2.02
N VAL A 961 1.27 -39.67 -1.28
CA VAL A 961 -0.04 -40.38 -1.21
C VAL A 961 -1.14 -39.46 -0.65
N GLY A 962 -2.18 -39.22 -1.45
CA GLY A 962 -3.36 -38.47 -1.06
C GLY A 962 -4.26 -39.23 -0.08
N LYS A 963 -4.98 -38.49 0.75
CA LYS A 963 -5.92 -38.98 1.77
C LYS A 963 -7.14 -38.06 1.80
N ASN A 964 -8.32 -38.60 2.12
CA ASN A 964 -9.62 -37.92 1.99
C ASN A 964 -9.70 -36.59 2.79
N GLN A 965 -8.84 -36.42 3.79
CA GLN A 965 -8.76 -35.27 4.69
C GLN A 965 -8.01 -34.04 4.13
N TYR A 966 -7.24 -34.18 3.04
CA TYR A 966 -6.39 -33.10 2.53
C TYR A 966 -7.20 -32.03 1.76
N ARG A 967 -7.40 -30.86 2.37
CA ARG A 967 -8.01 -29.68 1.72
C ARG A 967 -6.99 -28.68 1.15
N ARG A 968 -5.71 -29.08 1.17
CA ARG A 968 -4.49 -28.40 0.70
C ARG A 968 -3.37 -29.46 0.71
N PRO A 969 -2.14 -29.19 0.22
CA PRO A 969 -1.04 -30.15 0.27
C PRO A 969 -0.77 -30.66 1.70
N PRO A 970 -0.26 -31.90 1.87
CA PRO A 970 -0.10 -32.48 3.20
C PRO A 970 0.96 -31.77 4.05
N PRO A 971 0.71 -31.60 5.36
CA PRO A 971 1.74 -31.10 6.27
C PRO A 971 2.86 -32.13 6.44
N VAL A 972 4.06 -31.59 6.67
CA VAL A 972 5.32 -32.26 7.01
C VAL A 972 5.15 -33.36 8.05
N ASP A 973 5.52 -34.58 7.69
CA ASP A 973 5.98 -35.59 8.66
C ASP A 973 7.35 -35.16 9.23
N GLN A 974 7.52 -35.17 10.55
CA GLN A 974 8.73 -34.68 11.22
C GLN A 974 9.84 -35.72 11.36
N SER A 975 9.55 -36.99 11.05
CA SER A 975 10.53 -38.09 11.11
C SER A 975 11.49 -38.14 9.91
N ASP A 976 11.19 -37.37 8.85
CA ASP A 976 11.99 -37.28 7.62
C ASP A 976 12.49 -35.83 7.39
N PRO A 977 13.80 -35.54 7.47
CA PRO A 977 14.36 -34.21 7.20
C PRO A 977 14.11 -33.65 5.78
N HIS A 978 13.72 -34.49 4.81
CA HIS A 978 13.35 -34.05 3.46
C HIS A 978 11.85 -33.74 3.30
N SER A 979 11.05 -33.97 4.34
CA SER A 979 9.62 -33.68 4.40
C SER A 979 9.38 -32.16 4.47
N ARG A 980 9.21 -31.54 3.31
CA ARG A 980 8.79 -30.12 3.18
C ARG A 980 8.25 -29.74 1.79
N LEU A 981 8.03 -30.75 0.95
CA LEU A 981 8.33 -30.67 -0.48
C LEU A 981 7.33 -31.52 -1.30
N TYR A 982 6.02 -31.21 -1.23
CA TYR A 982 5.00 -31.89 -2.03
C TYR A 982 4.01 -30.89 -2.64
N ASP A 983 4.00 -30.85 -3.97
CA ASP A 983 3.23 -29.89 -4.77
C ASP A 983 1.87 -30.48 -5.20
N CYS A 984 1.72 -31.81 -5.15
CA CYS A 984 0.47 -32.52 -5.44
C CYS A 984 0.28 -33.79 -4.59
N CYS A 985 -0.98 -34.24 -4.48
CA CYS A 985 -1.34 -35.56 -3.92
C CYS A 985 -1.58 -36.58 -5.05
N VAL A 986 -1.22 -37.85 -4.85
CA VAL A 986 -1.43 -38.95 -5.82
C VAL A 986 -2.07 -40.19 -5.19
N ASP A 987 -2.69 -41.05 -5.98
CA ASP A 987 -3.26 -42.32 -5.51
C ASP A 987 -2.20 -43.37 -5.11
N ASN A 988 -1.04 -43.38 -5.77
CA ASN A 988 0.04 -44.33 -5.50
C ASN A 988 1.41 -43.76 -5.88
N VAL A 989 2.37 -43.67 -4.93
CA VAL A 989 3.71 -43.10 -5.19
C VAL A 989 4.50 -43.90 -6.23
N LYS A 990 4.31 -45.23 -6.30
CA LYS A 990 5.09 -46.11 -7.20
C LYS A 990 4.59 -46.13 -8.63
N ASN A 991 3.33 -45.76 -8.86
CA ASN A 991 2.70 -45.70 -10.17
C ASN A 991 1.43 -44.83 -10.07
N PRO A 992 1.56 -43.49 -10.04
CA PRO A 992 0.45 -42.59 -9.83
C PRO A 992 -0.45 -42.54 -11.06
N LYS A 993 -1.75 -42.75 -10.87
CA LYS A 993 -2.79 -42.74 -11.90
C LYS A 993 -3.73 -41.56 -11.76
N ILE A 994 -3.92 -41.07 -10.54
CA ILE A 994 -4.74 -39.89 -10.21
C ILE A 994 -3.88 -38.92 -9.41
N PHE A 995 -3.94 -37.64 -9.79
CA PHE A 995 -3.27 -36.50 -9.20
C PHE A 995 -4.32 -35.52 -8.68
N CYS A 996 -4.04 -34.85 -7.57
CA CYS A 996 -4.87 -33.79 -6.98
C CYS A 996 -4.00 -32.55 -6.75
N LEU A 997 -4.37 -31.43 -7.39
CA LEU A 997 -3.65 -30.15 -7.34
C LEU A 997 -4.45 -29.10 -6.56
N PHE A 998 -3.73 -28.21 -5.89
CA PHE A 998 -4.30 -27.25 -4.95
C PHE A 998 -4.00 -25.78 -5.29
N ASP A 999 -2.94 -25.49 -6.06
CA ASP A 999 -2.66 -24.15 -6.61
C ASP A 999 -3.16 -24.12 -8.07
N THR A 1000 -4.05 -23.16 -8.37
CA THR A 1000 -4.64 -22.99 -9.72
C THR A 1000 -3.59 -22.68 -10.79
N ASN A 1001 -2.45 -22.14 -10.39
CA ASN A 1001 -1.39 -21.72 -11.31
C ASN A 1001 -0.49 -22.89 -11.74
N GLN A 1002 -0.66 -24.09 -11.16
CA GLN A 1002 0.12 -25.28 -11.50
C GLN A 1002 -0.28 -25.94 -12.83
N TYR A 1003 -1.32 -25.49 -13.52
CA TYR A 1003 -1.82 -26.21 -14.69
C TYR A 1003 -2.36 -25.32 -15.82
N TYR A 1004 -2.29 -25.84 -17.03
CA TYR A 1004 -2.74 -25.19 -18.26
C TYR A 1004 -3.61 -26.14 -19.09
N PRO A 1005 -4.90 -25.84 -19.35
CA PRO A 1005 -5.74 -26.65 -20.22
C PRO A 1005 -5.25 -26.52 -21.66
N GLU A 1006 -4.83 -27.62 -22.30
CA GLU A 1006 -4.18 -27.58 -23.62
C GLU A 1006 -5.06 -28.13 -24.76
N TYR A 1007 -5.82 -29.20 -24.51
CA TYR A 1007 -6.78 -29.74 -25.49
C TYR A 1007 -8.11 -30.09 -24.82
N ILE A 1008 -9.21 -29.81 -25.50
CA ILE A 1008 -10.55 -30.31 -25.19
C ILE A 1008 -10.82 -31.50 -26.11
N ILE A 1009 -11.39 -32.57 -25.55
CA ILE A 1009 -11.80 -33.78 -26.26
C ILE A 1009 -13.31 -33.97 -26.02
N GLU A 1010 -14.08 -33.96 -27.10
CA GLU A 1010 -15.51 -34.25 -27.13
C GLU A 1010 -15.72 -35.70 -27.56
N TYR A 1011 -16.50 -36.48 -26.82
CA TYR A 1011 -16.67 -37.92 -27.06
C TYR A 1011 -18.01 -38.47 -26.54
N MET A 1012 -18.27 -39.75 -26.82
CA MET A 1012 -19.37 -40.55 -26.24
C MET A 1012 -18.88 -41.97 -25.94
#